data_AF-A0A7N6BDC1-F1
#
_entry.id   AF-A0A7N6BDC1-F1
#
_cell.length_a   1.000
_cell.length_b   1.000
_cell.length_c   1.000
_cell.angle_alpha   90.00
_cell.angle_beta   90.00
_cell.angle_gamma   90.00
#
_symmetry.space_group_name_H-M   'P 1'
#
loop_
_entity.id
_entity.type
_entity.pdbx_description
1 polymer ?
#
loop_
_entity_poly.entity_id
_entity_poly.type
_entity_poly.pdbx_seq_one_letter_code
_entity_poly.pdbx_strand_id
1 'polypeptide(L)'
;MKKKLTVAEDPAEMVPTDSTNEKQDEEAPLKAKRSKPEGADGEEVVYQPVKLSRSDLYRPPTAEELNQLKEAESLFHCSLLKMKMEELLKEVALRERRKQQIDSFIQTITKLLQAVPDSPEVEVSDLSWLSGAVKIPFLLVPKTSKGKFHMAPPASVDLIGSYPLGTCIKPRVMADLAVTIPADILHPKDVINQRYPRKRALYLAGLAQYLTSSSDIGTMRYSCLHGNRLRPVLLLTPPGKDSSSFTVRVHACPPPGFFKPSRFHPQRNNIRTEWYTGLQTSQSESSEPPTPHYNSSVLGDLLPRAHLQFLSAVSSQCSAFADGVALLKVWLRQRELDQGAGCFNGFLASMLLAYLLTTHRISNTMTAYQLLRNSLNFLASTDLTVNGISLAKDPDSTAPSLAEFHSAFQVVFVDPSGHLNMCADMTACTYKQLQHEASVSIQFWDNPTVDGFHALLMTPKPMIRTSDHVFQLCDLVKLQFSCKKLNLLSELMDHSGNYVQTVLPFILSLLQQGLGQRICLLTHSLSPDPEWSVESEAPKYKAQPPLSFGLLLRPELAASVLERGPPADSPKAAEFRQLWGFRSELRRFQDGAITEAVLWDGKSTCQKRLVPRQIITHLLQLHAALPDSCVRYVAAMVDDVIQIGNEVPSTGEEESLLVVQSYDDLSRKLWRLEGLPLSITSVQGAHPALRYTQVFPPQPLKLDYSFFDREKTQRSLVPKDGKPCPAYITPITVICHMEGSGKWPHDRLAIRHIRTAFHIKLGELLKKHHNYTCRPSPTHLDVWKTCWWHHSFCSLHPSLPLGNKEFCFLGICPPHLSQSNCFLFFYFSFVTSFCSFSRSCEKKSLCSSVLLRWASFVSFTFSPPLTGGTTR
;
A
#
# COMPACT_ATOMS: atom_id res chain seq x y z
N MET A 1 28.63 -58.51 -23.97
CA MET A 1 29.79 -58.76 -24.86
C MET A 1 30.02 -57.54 -25.76
N LYS A 2 31.28 -57.17 -26.01
CA LYS A 2 31.87 -56.30 -27.08
C LYS A 2 31.00 -55.14 -27.64
N LYS A 3 31.30 -53.85 -27.40
CA LYS A 3 32.46 -52.98 -27.82
C LYS A 3 32.46 -52.52 -29.30
N LYS A 4 32.40 -51.19 -29.50
CA LYS A 4 33.49 -50.28 -30.00
C LYS A 4 33.02 -48.81 -29.78
N LEU A 5 33.71 -47.92 -29.04
CA LEU A 5 35.04 -47.26 -29.23
C LEU A 5 34.98 -46.17 -30.33
N THR A 6 35.56 -44.96 -30.27
CA THR A 6 36.66 -44.30 -29.47
C THR A 6 36.59 -42.75 -29.73
N VAL A 7 37.11 -41.77 -28.95
CA VAL A 7 37.71 -41.68 -27.59
C VAL A 7 37.75 -40.18 -27.09
N ALA A 8 38.36 -39.97 -25.90
CA ALA A 8 38.85 -38.79 -25.12
C ALA A 8 39.45 -37.54 -25.85
N GLU A 9 39.92 -36.46 -25.19
CA GLU A 9 40.15 -36.10 -23.76
C GLU A 9 40.14 -34.54 -23.57
N ASP A 10 40.26 -34.04 -22.32
CA ASP A 10 40.01 -32.63 -21.92
C ASP A 10 41.34 -31.82 -21.65
N PRO A 11 41.41 -30.65 -20.96
CA PRO A 11 41.83 -29.38 -21.57
C PRO A 11 43.18 -28.80 -21.09
N ALA A 12 43.70 -27.76 -21.75
CA ALA A 12 44.90 -27.01 -21.32
C ALA A 12 44.96 -25.52 -21.77
N GLU A 13 45.82 -24.76 -21.09
CA GLU A 13 46.03 -23.30 -21.14
C GLU A 13 46.76 -22.76 -22.39
N MET A 14 46.64 -21.45 -22.65
CA MET A 14 47.64 -20.56 -23.27
C MET A 14 47.15 -19.09 -23.10
N VAL A 15 47.83 -18.18 -22.41
CA VAL A 15 49.14 -17.54 -22.68
C VAL A 15 49.18 -16.78 -24.02
N PRO A 16 49.26 -15.43 -24.02
CA PRO A 16 49.64 -14.63 -25.17
C PRO A 16 51.12 -14.21 -25.11
N THR A 17 51.81 -14.21 -26.25
CA THR A 17 53.19 -13.72 -26.42
C THR A 17 53.32 -12.74 -27.58
N ASP A 18 54.30 -11.84 -27.46
CA ASP A 18 54.57 -10.64 -28.27
C ASP A 18 54.72 -10.80 -29.79
N SER A 19 54.53 -9.67 -30.49
CA SER A 19 55.51 -9.20 -31.49
C SER A 19 55.42 -7.68 -31.77
N THR A 20 56.37 -6.91 -31.23
CA THR A 20 57.19 -5.83 -31.87
C THR A 20 56.54 -4.90 -32.93
N ASN A 21 56.70 -3.56 -32.90
CA ASN A 21 58.02 -2.89 -33.03
C ASN A 21 57.99 -1.35 -32.76
N GLU A 22 59.07 -0.81 -32.17
CA GLU A 22 59.72 0.52 -32.42
C GLU A 22 58.92 1.85 -32.28
N LYS A 23 59.44 2.97 -31.73
CA LYS A 23 60.80 3.41 -31.31
C LYS A 23 60.76 4.63 -30.34
N GLN A 24 61.69 4.69 -29.38
CA GLN A 24 62.44 5.87 -28.86
C GLN A 24 61.72 7.04 -28.14
N ASP A 25 62.30 7.74 -27.15
CA ASP A 25 63.50 7.51 -26.30
C ASP A 25 63.45 8.44 -25.06
N GLU A 26 64.11 8.02 -23.96
CA GLU A 26 64.71 8.82 -22.87
C GLU A 26 63.85 9.86 -22.07
N GLU A 27 64.06 10.12 -20.77
CA GLU A 27 65.05 9.66 -19.78
C GLU A 27 64.45 9.71 -18.35
N ALA A 28 65.02 8.95 -17.41
CA ALA A 28 64.68 9.03 -15.97
C ALA A 28 65.80 9.77 -15.19
N PRO A 29 65.62 10.13 -13.90
CA PRO A 29 66.09 9.17 -12.90
C PRO A 29 65.30 9.08 -11.57
N LEU A 30 65.43 7.90 -10.95
CA LEU A 30 64.88 7.50 -9.65
C LEU A 30 65.75 7.95 -8.46
N LYS A 31 65.12 8.09 -7.26
CA LYS A 31 65.55 7.57 -5.93
C LYS A 31 64.64 8.18 -4.83
N ALA A 32 63.74 7.46 -4.15
CA ALA A 32 63.91 6.36 -3.19
C ALA A 32 64.52 6.74 -1.81
N LYS A 33 63.71 6.69 -0.72
CA LYS A 33 63.96 5.86 0.50
C LYS A 33 63.02 6.10 1.72
N ARG A 34 62.69 4.97 2.37
CA ARG A 34 62.52 4.73 3.84
C ARG A 34 61.28 5.24 4.58
N SER A 35 61.17 4.81 5.85
CA SER A 35 59.95 4.32 6.49
C SER A 35 59.92 4.48 8.03
N LYS A 36 58.76 4.86 8.59
CA LYS A 36 58.29 4.72 10.00
C LYS A 36 59.05 5.50 11.11
N PRO A 37 58.49 5.70 12.33
CA PRO A 37 57.14 5.34 12.85
C PRO A 37 56.33 6.49 13.53
N GLU A 38 55.10 6.14 13.92
CA GLU A 38 54.19 6.64 15.00
C GLU A 38 54.39 8.00 15.71
N GLY A 39 53.25 8.70 15.88
CA GLY A 39 53.03 9.76 16.87
C GLY A 39 51.55 10.15 16.90
N ALA A 40 50.90 10.11 18.06
CA ALA A 40 49.52 10.52 18.25
C ALA A 40 49.46 11.90 18.92
N ASP A 41 48.72 12.83 18.33
CA ASP A 41 47.98 13.87 19.05
C ASP A 41 46.92 14.49 18.13
N GLY A 42 45.88 15.07 18.72
CA GLY A 42 44.75 15.63 17.97
C GLY A 42 45.01 17.08 17.54
N GLU A 43 45.15 17.32 16.23
CA GLU A 43 45.13 18.67 15.67
C GLU A 43 43.72 19.03 15.15
N GLU A 44 43.22 20.19 15.57
CA GLU A 44 42.06 20.81 14.92
C GLU A 44 42.42 21.16 13.47
N VAL A 45 41.67 20.62 12.50
CA VAL A 45 41.86 20.95 11.08
C VAL A 45 41.36 22.37 10.81
N VAL A 46 42.24 23.34 11.01
CA VAL A 46 42.02 24.74 10.63
C VAL A 46 42.10 24.85 9.11
N TYR A 47 40.95 24.91 8.45
CA TYR A 47 40.85 25.12 7.01
C TYR A 47 41.36 26.53 6.62
N GLN A 48 42.61 26.62 6.17
CA GLN A 48 43.11 27.84 5.53
C GLN A 48 42.58 27.94 4.09
N PRO A 49 42.09 29.11 3.64
CA PRO A 49 41.66 29.29 2.25
C PRO A 49 42.88 29.23 1.31
N VAL A 50 42.96 28.19 0.49
CA VAL A 50 43.97 28.11 -0.57
C VAL A 50 43.73 29.24 -1.58
N LYS A 51 44.76 30.07 -1.81
CA LYS A 51 44.71 31.12 -2.85
C LYS A 51 44.83 30.49 -4.24
N LEU A 52 43.70 30.03 -4.78
CA LEU A 52 43.59 29.53 -6.14
C LEU A 52 43.91 30.63 -7.17
N SER A 53 44.59 30.27 -8.25
CA SER A 53 44.85 31.22 -9.34
C SER A 53 43.59 31.44 -10.18
N ARG A 54 43.57 32.52 -10.97
CA ARG A 54 42.41 32.84 -11.83
C ARG A 54 42.14 31.78 -12.91
N SER A 55 43.12 30.94 -13.25
CA SER A 55 42.96 29.78 -14.13
C SER A 55 42.33 28.57 -13.43
N ASP A 56 42.60 28.38 -12.13
CA ASP A 56 42.11 27.21 -11.38
C ASP A 56 40.60 27.34 -11.08
N LEU A 57 40.11 28.56 -10.87
CA LEU A 57 38.70 28.88 -10.64
C LEU A 57 37.74 28.49 -11.78
N TYR A 58 38.26 28.21 -12.99
CA TYR A 58 37.46 27.83 -14.16
C TYR A 58 37.85 26.45 -14.72
N ARG A 59 38.65 25.67 -13.99
CA ARG A 59 38.99 24.31 -14.39
C ARG A 59 37.76 23.39 -14.21
N PRO A 60 37.40 22.54 -15.18
CA PRO A 60 36.37 21.53 -14.95
C PRO A 60 36.83 20.56 -13.85
N PRO A 61 35.94 20.15 -12.92
CA PRO A 61 36.33 19.32 -11.79
C PRO A 61 36.84 17.97 -12.27
N THR A 62 37.93 17.52 -11.65
CA THR A 62 38.57 16.23 -11.90
C THR A 62 37.69 15.07 -11.43
N ALA A 63 37.97 13.86 -11.91
CA ALA A 63 37.25 12.66 -11.47
C ALA A 63 37.40 12.41 -9.95
N GLU A 64 38.53 12.78 -9.37
CA GLU A 64 38.79 12.69 -7.92
C GLU A 64 37.96 13.71 -7.14
N GLU A 65 37.92 14.98 -7.57
CA GLU A 65 37.06 16.01 -6.95
C GLU A 65 35.57 15.67 -7.08
N LEU A 66 35.12 15.12 -8.22
CA LEU A 66 33.75 14.66 -8.40
C LEU A 66 33.39 13.47 -7.49
N ASN A 67 34.34 12.58 -7.23
CA ASN A 67 34.13 11.48 -6.28
C ASN A 67 34.12 12.00 -4.83
N GLN A 68 35.05 12.87 -4.45
CA GLN A 68 35.06 13.52 -3.13
C GLN A 68 33.77 14.31 -2.85
N LEU A 69 33.22 15.01 -3.85
CA LEU A 69 31.94 15.70 -3.74
C LEU A 69 30.77 14.72 -3.49
N LYS A 70 30.72 13.60 -4.22
CA LYS A 70 29.71 12.55 -4.01
C LYS A 70 29.85 11.85 -2.67
N GLU A 71 31.08 11.60 -2.23
CA GLU A 71 31.36 11.04 -0.90
C GLU A 71 30.92 12.01 0.21
N ALA A 72 31.25 13.30 0.09
CA ALA A 72 30.83 14.34 1.02
C ALA A 72 29.29 14.49 1.06
N GLU A 73 28.62 14.48 -0.11
CA GLU A 73 27.16 14.48 -0.23
C GLU A 73 26.54 13.24 0.44
N SER A 74 27.08 12.05 0.17
CA SER A 74 26.63 10.79 0.78
C SER A 74 26.79 10.79 2.31
N LEU A 75 27.95 11.26 2.81
CA LEU A 75 28.24 11.40 4.24
C LEU A 75 27.34 12.45 4.91
N PHE A 76 27.03 13.56 4.23
CA PHE A 76 26.06 14.55 4.70
C PHE A 76 24.65 13.97 4.80
N HIS A 77 24.18 13.25 3.78
CA HIS A 77 22.88 12.57 3.84
C HIS A 77 22.83 11.52 4.95
N CYS A 78 23.89 10.73 5.13
CA CYS A 78 23.97 9.72 6.21
C CYS A 78 23.97 10.35 7.60
N SER A 79 24.72 11.44 7.81
CA SER A 79 24.78 12.14 9.11
C SER A 79 23.47 12.87 9.44
N LEU A 80 22.85 13.56 8.48
CA LEU A 80 21.55 14.17 8.63
C LEU A 80 20.45 13.14 8.92
N LEU A 81 20.47 12.01 8.21
CA LEU A 81 19.52 10.91 8.44
C LEU A 81 19.69 10.30 9.84
N LYS A 82 20.94 10.11 10.30
CA LYS A 82 21.24 9.66 11.67
C LYS A 82 20.67 10.64 12.71
N MET A 83 20.89 11.95 12.54
CA MET A 83 20.36 12.97 13.45
C MET A 83 18.82 12.95 13.51
N LYS A 84 18.15 12.91 12.35
CA LYS A 84 16.68 12.78 12.25
C LYS A 84 16.15 11.53 12.96
N MET A 85 16.85 10.39 12.83
CA MET A 85 16.50 9.12 13.49
C MET A 85 16.67 9.19 15.02
N GLU A 86 17.75 9.78 15.51
CA GLU A 86 17.98 9.98 16.94
C GLU A 86 16.95 10.94 17.58
N GLU A 87 16.53 11.97 16.86
CA GLU A 87 15.46 12.88 17.29
C GLU A 87 14.11 12.16 17.37
N LEU A 88 13.74 11.39 16.34
CA LEU A 88 12.55 10.56 16.33
C LEU A 88 12.53 9.57 17.49
N LEU A 89 13.65 8.90 17.77
CA LEU A 89 13.78 7.96 18.89
C LEU A 89 13.53 8.66 20.25
N LYS A 90 14.12 9.83 20.48
CA LYS A 90 13.84 10.66 21.67
C LYS A 90 12.37 11.07 21.78
N GLU A 91 11.72 11.33 20.65
CA GLU A 91 10.31 11.73 20.62
C GLU A 91 9.36 10.54 20.89
N VAL A 92 9.62 9.35 20.34
CA VAL A 92 8.75 8.18 20.55
C VAL A 92 9.00 7.46 21.89
N ALA A 93 10.20 7.55 22.46
CA ALA A 93 10.58 6.87 23.70
C ALA A 93 9.79 7.33 24.94
N LEU A 94 9.59 6.45 25.92
CA LEU A 94 8.92 6.80 27.18
C LEU A 94 9.79 7.70 28.06
N ARG A 95 9.22 8.84 28.49
CA ARG A 95 9.84 9.73 29.49
C ARG A 95 9.89 9.05 30.86
N GLU A 96 10.96 9.28 31.61
CA GLU A 96 11.22 8.61 32.90
C GLU A 96 10.08 8.79 33.92
N ARG A 97 9.55 10.01 34.07
CA ARG A 97 8.36 10.30 34.89
C ARG A 97 7.16 9.41 34.56
N ARG A 98 6.97 9.04 33.29
CA ARG A 98 5.86 8.17 32.87
C ARG A 98 6.14 6.70 33.22
N LYS A 99 7.39 6.24 33.18
CA LYS A 99 7.76 4.90 33.69
C LYS A 99 7.43 4.79 35.17
N GLN A 100 7.87 5.76 35.98
CA GLN A 100 7.56 5.82 37.42
C GLN A 100 6.05 5.78 37.72
N GLN A 101 5.21 6.47 36.92
CA GLN A 101 3.75 6.39 37.03
C GLN A 101 3.21 4.98 36.69
N ILE A 102 3.73 4.35 35.63
CA ILE A 102 3.38 2.98 35.22
C ILE A 102 3.78 1.98 36.30
N ASP A 103 5.01 2.06 36.81
CA ASP A 103 5.55 1.15 37.83
C ASP A 103 4.76 1.25 39.13
N SER A 104 4.44 2.47 39.58
CA SER A 104 3.58 2.70 40.75
C SER A 104 2.18 2.09 40.57
N PHE A 105 1.56 2.29 39.40
CA PHE A 105 0.24 1.71 39.12
C PHE A 105 0.25 0.18 38.99
N ILE A 106 1.31 -0.39 38.41
CA ILE A 106 1.54 -1.85 38.38
C ILE A 106 1.68 -2.41 39.79
N GLN A 107 2.41 -1.73 40.69
CA GLN A 107 2.51 -2.14 42.10
C GLN A 107 1.15 -2.13 42.80
N THR A 108 0.32 -1.10 42.56
CA THR A 108 -1.06 -1.04 43.10
C THR A 108 -1.93 -2.17 42.56
N ILE A 109 -1.95 -2.40 41.25
CA ILE A 109 -2.68 -3.53 40.63
C ILE A 109 -2.20 -4.86 41.21
N THR A 110 -0.88 -5.07 41.34
CA THR A 110 -0.31 -6.33 41.85
C THR A 110 -0.77 -6.61 43.28
N LYS A 111 -0.77 -5.59 44.15
CA LYS A 111 -1.28 -5.72 45.54
C LYS A 111 -2.77 -6.05 45.57
N LEU A 112 -3.59 -5.41 44.75
CA LEU A 112 -5.02 -5.69 44.65
C LEU A 112 -5.28 -7.13 44.14
N LEU A 113 -4.57 -7.57 43.10
CA LEU A 113 -4.69 -8.92 42.57
C LEU A 113 -4.29 -9.99 43.59
N GLN A 114 -3.27 -9.75 44.42
CA GLN A 114 -2.85 -10.65 45.49
C GLN A 114 -3.85 -10.75 46.65
N ALA A 115 -4.75 -9.78 46.80
CA ALA A 115 -5.76 -9.73 47.86
C ALA A 115 -7.14 -10.30 47.45
N VAL A 116 -7.25 -10.88 46.25
CA VAL A 116 -8.46 -11.55 45.76
C VAL A 116 -8.80 -12.74 46.66
N PRO A 117 -10.03 -12.85 47.20
CA PRO A 117 -10.43 -13.93 48.09
C PRO A 117 -10.75 -15.22 47.33
N ASP A 118 -10.63 -16.35 48.02
CA ASP A 118 -11.07 -17.65 47.52
C ASP A 118 -12.60 -17.75 47.50
N SER A 119 -13.17 -18.34 46.44
CA SER A 119 -14.60 -18.65 46.32
C SER A 119 -14.87 -20.14 46.54
N PRO A 120 -16.11 -20.55 46.87
CA PRO A 120 -16.50 -21.95 46.79
C PRO A 120 -16.37 -22.49 45.36
N GLU A 121 -16.23 -23.81 45.26
CA GLU A 121 -16.16 -24.55 43.99
C GLU A 121 -17.55 -24.71 43.37
N VAL A 122 -17.67 -24.30 42.11
CA VAL A 122 -18.91 -24.33 41.30
C VAL A 122 -18.66 -25.05 39.96
N GLU A 123 -19.72 -25.43 39.24
CA GLU A 123 -19.60 -25.87 37.85
C GLU A 123 -19.28 -24.68 36.92
N VAL A 124 -18.52 -24.89 35.85
CA VAL A 124 -18.18 -23.84 34.84
C VAL A 124 -19.41 -23.23 34.16
N SER A 125 -20.55 -23.92 34.20
CA SER A 125 -21.83 -23.40 33.69
C SER A 125 -22.64 -22.61 34.73
N ASP A 126 -22.23 -22.61 36.00
CA ASP A 126 -22.84 -21.83 37.07
C ASP A 126 -22.13 -20.47 37.21
N LEU A 127 -22.92 -19.41 37.10
CA LEU A 127 -22.48 -18.02 37.13
C LEU A 127 -23.02 -17.26 38.36
N SER A 128 -23.62 -17.97 39.33
CA SER A 128 -24.24 -17.40 40.53
C SER A 128 -23.26 -16.59 41.42
N TRP A 129 -21.98 -16.93 41.38
CA TRP A 129 -20.89 -16.26 42.10
C TRP A 129 -20.48 -14.91 41.47
N LEU A 130 -20.80 -14.68 40.20
CA LEU A 130 -20.48 -13.44 39.48
C LEU A 130 -21.61 -12.43 39.69
N SER A 131 -21.28 -11.29 40.28
CA SER A 131 -22.21 -10.19 40.48
C SER A 131 -22.68 -9.64 39.13
N GLY A 132 -23.96 -9.29 39.04
CA GLY A 132 -24.58 -8.87 37.78
C GLY A 132 -23.97 -7.61 37.14
N ALA A 133 -23.13 -6.87 37.88
CA ALA A 133 -22.41 -5.69 37.41
C ALA A 133 -21.31 -6.01 36.39
N VAL A 134 -20.65 -7.17 36.48
CA VAL A 134 -19.59 -7.57 35.53
C VAL A 134 -20.08 -8.69 34.63
N LYS A 135 -19.73 -8.63 33.35
CA LYS A 135 -20.02 -9.66 32.35
C LYS A 135 -18.77 -10.44 31.98
N ILE A 136 -18.98 -11.63 31.44
CA ILE A 136 -17.90 -12.52 31.00
C ILE A 136 -17.41 -12.06 29.62
N PRO A 137 -16.09 -11.89 29.39
CA PRO A 137 -15.53 -11.42 28.13
C PRO A 137 -15.48 -12.51 27.05
N PHE A 138 -16.47 -13.41 26.98
CA PHE A 138 -16.45 -14.58 26.12
C PHE A 138 -17.87 -14.97 25.68
N LEU A 139 -18.03 -15.44 24.44
CA LEU A 139 -19.30 -15.95 23.94
C LEU A 139 -19.47 -17.43 24.35
N LEU A 140 -20.26 -17.68 25.40
CA LEU A 140 -20.54 -19.03 25.93
C LEU A 140 -21.48 -19.84 25.01
N VAL A 141 -20.99 -20.18 23.83
CA VAL A 141 -21.67 -21.02 22.83
C VAL A 141 -20.70 -22.12 22.40
N PRO A 142 -21.08 -23.42 22.45
CA PRO A 142 -22.28 -23.98 23.08
C PRO A 142 -22.31 -23.75 24.60
N LYS A 143 -23.51 -23.60 25.19
CA LYS A 143 -23.67 -23.28 26.62
C LYS A 143 -23.12 -24.34 27.57
N THR A 144 -23.15 -25.62 27.16
CA THR A 144 -22.72 -26.74 27.99
C THR A 144 -21.18 -26.82 28.05
N SER A 145 -20.65 -26.81 29.27
CA SER A 145 -19.23 -26.98 29.56
C SER A 145 -19.08 -27.85 30.79
N LYS A 146 -18.45 -29.03 30.66
CA LYS A 146 -18.14 -29.90 31.80
C LYS A 146 -16.88 -29.39 32.50
N GLY A 147 -16.92 -29.32 33.83
CA GLY A 147 -15.76 -29.05 34.67
C GLY A 147 -16.07 -28.04 35.76
N LYS A 148 -15.25 -28.05 36.80
CA LYS A 148 -15.39 -27.19 37.96
C LYS A 148 -14.52 -25.93 37.88
N PHE A 149 -14.87 -24.92 38.64
CA PHE A 149 -14.22 -23.61 38.72
C PHE A 149 -14.37 -23.03 40.14
N HIS A 150 -13.37 -22.28 40.59
CA HIS A 150 -13.45 -21.37 41.71
C HIS A 150 -12.55 -20.16 41.42
N MET A 151 -12.75 -19.04 42.13
CA MET A 151 -11.80 -17.94 42.17
C MET A 151 -10.81 -18.16 43.30
N ALA A 152 -9.56 -17.81 43.05
CA ALA A 152 -8.44 -17.80 44.00
C ALA A 152 -7.43 -16.72 43.56
N PRO A 153 -6.59 -16.16 44.46
CA PRO A 153 -5.59 -15.16 44.09
C PRO A 153 -4.57 -15.72 43.10
N PRO A 154 -3.99 -14.90 42.20
CA PRO A 154 -3.06 -15.39 41.19
C PRO A 154 -1.80 -16.00 41.80
N ALA A 155 -1.34 -17.12 41.23
CA ALA A 155 -0.12 -17.78 41.69
C ALA A 155 1.15 -16.97 41.38
N SER A 156 1.11 -16.07 40.39
CA SER A 156 2.14 -15.07 40.10
C SER A 156 1.59 -13.95 39.22
N VAL A 157 2.18 -12.76 39.32
CA VAL A 157 1.89 -11.59 38.48
C VAL A 157 3.22 -11.07 37.95
N ASP A 158 3.45 -11.22 36.64
CA ASP A 158 4.73 -10.91 36.00
C ASP A 158 4.58 -9.89 34.89
N LEU A 159 5.55 -8.99 34.78
CA LEU A 159 5.61 -7.98 33.74
C LEU A 159 6.16 -8.59 32.43
N ILE A 160 5.43 -8.45 31.33
CA ILE A 160 5.78 -9.01 30.02
C ILE A 160 5.67 -7.97 28.89
N GLY A 161 6.01 -8.39 27.66
CA GLY A 161 5.80 -7.59 26.46
C GLY A 161 6.86 -6.50 26.24
N SER A 162 6.45 -5.39 25.61
CA SER A 162 7.39 -4.35 25.14
C SER A 162 7.97 -3.48 26.25
N TYR A 163 7.26 -3.35 27.38
CA TYR A 163 7.64 -2.43 28.47
C TYR A 163 8.92 -2.87 29.22
N PRO A 164 9.04 -4.12 29.74
CA PRO A 164 10.28 -4.58 30.38
C PRO A 164 11.48 -4.66 29.42
N LEU A 165 11.24 -4.81 28.12
CA LEU A 165 12.28 -4.76 27.07
C LEU A 165 12.71 -3.33 26.72
N GLY A 166 12.10 -2.29 27.29
CA GLY A 166 12.37 -0.89 26.94
C GLY A 166 11.89 -0.47 25.54
N THR A 167 11.12 -1.30 24.84
CA THR A 167 10.72 -1.09 23.43
C THR A 167 9.32 -0.50 23.26
N CYS A 168 8.72 0.05 24.33
CA CYS A 168 7.44 0.75 24.25
C CYS A 168 7.56 2.13 23.60
N ILE A 169 6.71 2.40 22.61
CA ILE A 169 6.69 3.67 21.86
C ILE A 169 5.36 4.43 22.02
N LYS A 170 5.43 5.76 21.91
CA LYS A 170 4.25 6.65 21.85
C LYS A 170 3.50 6.54 20.51
N PRO A 171 2.25 7.04 20.42
CA PRO A 171 1.41 7.55 21.50
C PRO A 171 0.68 6.47 22.32
N ARG A 172 0.46 5.25 21.80
CA ARG A 172 -0.31 4.19 22.50
C ARG A 172 0.60 3.40 23.47
N VAL A 173 0.76 3.94 24.67
CA VAL A 173 1.59 3.31 25.72
C VAL A 173 0.79 2.19 26.41
N MET A 174 1.22 0.95 26.21
CA MET A 174 0.66 -0.23 26.86
C MET A 174 1.76 -0.99 27.63
N ALA A 175 1.41 -1.50 28.81
CA ALA A 175 2.23 -2.44 29.58
C ALA A 175 1.42 -3.73 29.82
N ASP A 176 2.04 -4.89 29.60
CA ASP A 176 1.37 -6.19 29.65
C ASP A 176 1.73 -6.92 30.96
N LEU A 177 0.73 -7.36 31.73
CA LEU A 177 0.88 -8.19 32.92
C LEU A 177 0.38 -9.61 32.66
N ALA A 178 1.25 -10.60 32.84
CA ALA A 178 0.90 -12.01 32.84
C ALA A 178 0.51 -12.45 34.26
N VAL A 179 -0.75 -12.84 34.43
CA VAL A 179 -1.34 -13.29 35.68
C VAL A 179 -1.54 -14.80 35.58
N THR A 180 -0.80 -15.57 36.38
CA THR A 180 -0.93 -17.03 36.38
C THR A 180 -2.17 -17.46 37.14
N ILE A 181 -3.10 -18.09 36.43
CA ILE A 181 -4.22 -18.83 36.99
C ILE A 181 -3.66 -19.98 37.85
N PRO A 182 -4.06 -20.11 39.13
CA PRO A 182 -3.74 -21.26 39.96
C PRO A 182 -4.00 -22.63 39.30
N ALA A 183 -3.15 -23.61 39.62
CA ALA A 183 -3.08 -24.89 38.90
C ALA A 183 -4.27 -25.83 39.18
N ASP A 184 -4.94 -25.63 40.30
CA ASP A 184 -6.13 -26.31 40.81
C ASP A 184 -7.44 -25.82 40.18
N ILE A 185 -7.50 -24.55 39.75
CA ILE A 185 -8.61 -24.03 38.91
C ILE A 185 -8.62 -24.74 37.55
N LEU A 186 -7.45 -25.16 37.04
CA LEU A 186 -7.29 -25.81 35.74
C LEU A 186 -7.23 -27.34 35.86
N HIS A 187 -7.59 -28.03 34.79
CA HIS A 187 -7.50 -29.50 34.72
C HIS A 187 -6.77 -29.94 33.43
N PRO A 188 -5.94 -31.01 33.45
CA PRO A 188 -5.17 -31.45 32.27
C PRO A 188 -5.99 -31.86 31.03
N LYS A 189 -7.33 -31.97 31.13
CA LYS A 189 -8.24 -32.19 29.98
C LYS A 189 -8.91 -30.90 29.48
N ASP A 190 -8.58 -29.74 30.03
CA ASP A 190 -9.17 -28.44 29.64
C ASP A 190 -8.65 -27.90 28.30
N VAL A 191 -7.67 -28.61 27.69
CA VAL A 191 -7.21 -28.41 26.31
C VAL A 191 -8.30 -28.72 25.27
N ILE A 192 -9.35 -29.47 25.63
CA ILE A 192 -10.39 -29.93 24.71
C ILE A 192 -11.64 -29.03 24.84
N ASN A 193 -12.31 -28.75 23.72
CA ASN A 193 -13.64 -28.13 23.67
C ASN A 193 -13.72 -26.77 24.39
N GLN A 194 -12.74 -25.89 24.12
CA GLN A 194 -12.66 -24.51 24.64
C GLN A 194 -12.75 -24.36 26.18
N ARG A 195 -12.52 -25.42 26.97
CA ARG A 195 -12.65 -25.35 28.44
C ARG A 195 -11.64 -24.39 29.06
N TYR A 196 -10.37 -24.44 28.65
CA TYR A 196 -9.35 -23.49 29.11
C TYR A 196 -9.72 -22.02 28.78
N PRO A 197 -10.02 -21.64 27.52
CA PRO A 197 -10.48 -20.27 27.21
C PRO A 197 -11.69 -19.79 28.01
N ARG A 198 -12.63 -20.69 28.34
CA ARG A 198 -13.80 -20.38 29.19
C ARG A 198 -13.40 -20.12 30.64
N LYS A 199 -12.62 -21.01 31.27
CA LYS A 199 -12.09 -20.80 32.63
C LYS A 199 -11.24 -19.55 32.73
N ARG A 200 -10.41 -19.29 31.73
CA ARG A 200 -9.59 -18.08 31.56
C ARG A 200 -10.46 -16.80 31.50
N ALA A 201 -11.58 -16.84 30.77
CA ALA A 201 -12.52 -15.71 30.71
C ALA A 201 -13.32 -15.53 32.01
N LEU A 202 -13.73 -16.61 32.68
CA LEU A 202 -14.35 -16.57 34.01
C LEU A 202 -13.38 -15.96 35.04
N TYR A 203 -12.11 -16.39 35.03
CA TYR A 203 -11.08 -15.85 35.91
C TYR A 203 -10.88 -14.34 35.71
N LEU A 204 -10.76 -13.88 34.45
CA LEU A 204 -10.70 -12.45 34.14
C LEU A 204 -11.94 -11.66 34.62
N ALA A 205 -13.14 -12.26 34.56
CA ALA A 205 -14.36 -11.62 35.06
C ALA A 205 -14.38 -11.53 36.59
N GLY A 206 -13.90 -12.54 37.31
CA GLY A 206 -13.74 -12.49 38.76
C GLY A 206 -12.69 -11.47 39.22
N LEU A 207 -11.56 -11.38 38.52
CA LEU A 207 -10.56 -10.33 38.76
C LEU A 207 -11.16 -8.94 38.52
N ALA A 208 -11.88 -8.73 37.40
CA ALA A 208 -12.56 -7.47 37.12
C ALA A 208 -13.59 -7.11 38.21
N GLN A 209 -14.39 -8.07 38.67
CA GLN A 209 -15.35 -7.88 39.77
C GLN A 209 -14.67 -7.38 41.05
N TYR A 210 -13.56 -8.00 41.46
CA TYR A 210 -12.83 -7.59 42.65
C TYR A 210 -12.24 -6.17 42.49
N LEU A 211 -11.68 -5.86 41.32
CA LEU A 211 -11.12 -4.55 41.02
C LEU A 211 -12.17 -3.42 40.97
N THR A 212 -13.43 -3.71 40.63
CA THR A 212 -14.54 -2.74 40.66
C THR A 212 -14.73 -2.09 42.04
N SER A 213 -14.37 -2.78 43.12
CA SER A 213 -14.50 -2.26 44.49
C SER A 213 -13.39 -1.28 44.91
N SER A 214 -12.33 -1.11 44.12
CA SER A 214 -11.22 -0.20 44.43
C SER A 214 -11.34 1.14 43.70
N SER A 215 -11.19 2.25 44.44
CA SER A 215 -11.07 3.60 43.89
C SER A 215 -9.73 3.87 43.19
N ASP A 216 -8.75 2.97 43.35
CA ASP A 216 -7.42 3.12 42.76
C ASP A 216 -7.37 2.68 41.29
N ILE A 217 -8.45 2.11 40.76
CA ILE A 217 -8.61 1.71 39.37
C ILE A 217 -9.53 2.71 38.65
N GLY A 218 -9.11 3.16 37.47
CA GLY A 218 -9.90 4.03 36.60
C GLY A 218 -10.90 3.25 35.75
N THR A 219 -10.98 3.59 34.46
CA THR A 219 -11.87 2.87 33.53
C THR A 219 -11.34 1.46 33.27
N MET A 220 -12.22 0.47 33.44
CA MET A 220 -11.99 -0.92 33.07
C MET A 220 -12.71 -1.26 31.76
N ARG A 221 -12.01 -1.93 30.85
CA ARG A 221 -12.56 -2.41 29.57
C ARG A 221 -12.07 -3.82 29.27
N TYR A 222 -12.83 -4.59 28.53
CA TYR A 222 -12.32 -5.81 27.91
C TYR A 222 -11.86 -5.56 26.49
N SER A 223 -10.91 -6.38 26.04
CA SER A 223 -10.52 -6.47 24.64
C SER A 223 -10.17 -7.91 24.25
N CYS A 224 -9.81 -8.14 22.99
CA CYS A 224 -9.32 -9.42 22.48
C CYS A 224 -7.90 -9.26 21.96
N LEU A 225 -6.95 -10.08 22.40
CA LEU A 225 -5.57 -9.99 21.94
C LEU A 225 -5.47 -10.37 20.44
N HIS A 226 -5.05 -9.41 19.60
CA HIS A 226 -4.95 -9.58 18.14
C HIS A 226 -6.28 -10.03 17.50
N GLY A 227 -7.39 -9.47 17.96
CA GLY A 227 -8.75 -9.83 17.55
C GLY A 227 -9.23 -11.24 17.95
N ASN A 228 -8.37 -12.06 18.56
CA ASN A 228 -8.67 -13.44 18.91
C ASN A 228 -9.54 -13.52 20.18
N ARG A 229 -10.79 -13.95 20.00
CA ARG A 229 -11.81 -14.00 21.06
C ARG A 229 -11.61 -15.13 22.07
N LEU A 230 -10.72 -16.08 21.79
CA LEU A 230 -10.30 -17.08 22.77
C LEU A 230 -9.32 -16.50 23.79
N ARG A 231 -8.76 -15.32 23.50
CA ARG A 231 -7.76 -14.63 24.31
C ARG A 231 -8.26 -13.24 24.75
N PRO A 232 -9.38 -13.14 25.50
CA PRO A 232 -9.81 -11.87 26.07
C PRO A 232 -8.74 -11.29 27.01
N VAL A 233 -8.70 -9.98 27.16
CA VAL A 233 -7.78 -9.29 28.07
C VAL A 233 -8.53 -8.19 28.81
N LEU A 234 -8.12 -7.93 30.05
CA LEU A 234 -8.66 -6.85 30.85
C LEU A 234 -7.74 -5.63 30.72
N LEU A 235 -8.30 -4.50 30.29
CA LEU A 235 -7.62 -3.22 30.14
C LEU A 235 -7.94 -2.35 31.34
N LEU A 236 -6.90 -1.91 32.04
CA LEU A 236 -6.96 -1.05 33.22
C LEU A 236 -6.30 0.29 32.92
N THR A 237 -6.96 1.38 33.29
CA THR A 237 -6.41 2.75 33.24
C THR A 237 -6.28 3.32 34.65
N PRO A 238 -5.31 4.21 34.92
CA PRO A 238 -5.22 4.88 36.22
C PRO A 238 -6.40 5.85 36.42
N PRO A 239 -6.81 6.13 37.67
CA PRO A 239 -7.93 7.01 37.97
C PRO A 239 -7.61 8.48 37.70
N GLY A 240 -8.67 9.29 37.53
CA GLY A 240 -8.57 10.75 37.42
C GLY A 240 -7.92 11.26 36.13
N LYS A 241 -7.10 12.30 36.24
CA LYS A 241 -6.54 13.06 35.10
C LYS A 241 -5.58 12.25 34.23
N ASP A 242 -4.95 11.21 34.77
CA ASP A 242 -3.99 10.38 34.05
C ASP A 242 -4.66 9.21 33.28
N SER A 243 -5.99 9.09 33.32
CA SER A 243 -6.76 7.99 32.69
C SER A 243 -6.55 7.78 31.19
N SER A 244 -6.05 8.78 30.46
CA SER A 244 -5.70 8.70 29.03
C SER A 244 -4.19 8.53 28.76
N SER A 245 -3.35 8.46 29.80
CA SER A 245 -1.89 8.56 29.67
C SER A 245 -1.18 7.25 29.29
N PHE A 246 -1.71 6.11 29.73
CA PHE A 246 -1.27 4.74 29.42
C PHE A 246 -2.36 3.72 29.80
N THR A 247 -2.19 2.47 29.38
CA THR A 247 -3.09 1.35 29.72
C THR A 247 -2.28 0.14 30.17
N VAL A 248 -2.70 -0.51 31.25
CA VAL A 248 -2.16 -1.81 31.67
C VAL A 248 -3.10 -2.90 31.17
N ARG A 249 -2.55 -3.90 30.45
CA ARG A 249 -3.28 -5.02 29.90
C ARG A 249 -2.99 -6.27 30.72
N VAL A 250 -4.02 -6.84 31.34
CA VAL A 250 -3.94 -8.06 32.16
C VAL A 250 -4.30 -9.27 31.30
N HIS A 251 -3.37 -10.22 31.24
CA HIS A 251 -3.48 -11.50 30.53
C HIS A 251 -3.57 -12.63 31.56
N ALA A 252 -4.65 -13.40 31.55
CA ALA A 252 -4.74 -14.63 32.35
C ALA A 252 -4.06 -15.79 31.60
N CYS A 253 -2.96 -16.30 32.16
CA CYS A 253 -2.13 -17.37 31.58
C CYS A 253 -2.17 -18.63 32.47
N PRO A 254 -1.98 -19.84 31.92
CA PRO A 254 -1.85 -21.04 32.73
C PRO A 254 -0.47 -21.07 33.45
N PRO A 255 -0.26 -21.94 34.43
CA PRO A 255 1.06 -22.16 35.00
C PRO A 255 2.06 -22.66 33.94
N PRO A 256 3.34 -22.24 33.99
CA PRO A 256 4.37 -22.75 33.09
C PRO A 256 4.44 -24.28 33.12
N GLY A 257 4.43 -24.90 31.94
CA GLY A 257 4.49 -26.37 31.79
C GLY A 257 3.19 -27.14 32.11
N PHE A 258 2.10 -26.47 32.51
CA PHE A 258 0.83 -27.15 32.88
C PHE A 258 0.23 -27.97 31.73
N PHE A 259 0.26 -27.44 30.50
CA PHE A 259 -0.09 -28.17 29.29
C PHE A 259 1.17 -28.49 28.48
N LYS A 260 1.30 -29.75 28.03
CA LYS A 260 2.40 -30.19 27.15
C LYS A 260 2.21 -29.63 25.73
N PRO A 261 3.20 -28.91 25.14
CA PRO A 261 3.07 -28.31 23.81
C PRO A 261 2.65 -29.29 22.71
N SER A 262 3.16 -30.52 22.73
CA SER A 262 2.82 -31.61 21.79
C SER A 262 1.35 -32.02 21.72
N ARG A 263 0.49 -31.54 22.65
CA ARG A 263 -0.98 -31.70 22.55
C ARG A 263 -1.62 -30.74 21.54
N PHE A 264 -0.91 -29.69 21.16
CA PHE A 264 -1.35 -28.61 20.27
C PHE A 264 -0.64 -28.66 18.90
N HIS A 265 -0.12 -29.82 18.51
CA HIS A 265 0.43 -30.05 17.17
C HIS A 265 -0.58 -29.60 16.09
N PRO A 266 -0.18 -28.95 14.98
CA PRO A 266 -1.11 -28.42 13.97
C PRO A 266 -2.12 -29.45 13.45
N GLN A 267 -1.70 -30.71 13.28
CA GLN A 267 -2.55 -31.82 12.82
C GLN A 267 -3.50 -32.41 13.88
N ARG A 268 -3.49 -31.94 15.14
CA ARG A 268 -4.39 -32.47 16.19
C ARG A 268 -5.70 -31.72 16.25
N ASN A 269 -6.81 -32.47 16.33
CA ASN A 269 -8.08 -31.95 16.78
C ASN A 269 -8.08 -31.76 18.31
N ASN A 270 -8.53 -30.59 18.77
CA ASN A 270 -8.92 -30.35 20.16
C ASN A 270 -10.37 -29.81 20.31
N ILE A 271 -11.12 -29.68 19.20
CA ILE A 271 -12.53 -29.26 19.18
C ILE A 271 -13.38 -30.38 18.54
N ARG A 272 -14.06 -31.16 19.38
CA ARG A 272 -14.89 -32.29 18.93
C ARG A 272 -16.13 -31.80 18.16
N THR A 273 -16.44 -32.45 17.04
CA THR A 273 -17.55 -32.08 16.14
C THR A 273 -18.91 -32.22 16.82
N GLU A 274 -19.12 -33.32 17.55
CA GLU A 274 -20.33 -33.56 18.36
C GLU A 274 -20.56 -32.42 19.37
N TRP A 275 -19.49 -31.99 20.06
CA TRP A 275 -19.61 -30.93 21.06
C TRP A 275 -19.95 -29.58 20.42
N TYR A 276 -19.31 -29.23 19.30
CA TYR A 276 -19.52 -27.93 18.65
C TYR A 276 -20.89 -27.82 17.97
N THR A 277 -21.36 -28.90 17.33
CA THR A 277 -22.61 -28.91 16.56
C THR A 277 -23.83 -29.37 17.35
N GLY A 278 -23.64 -30.16 18.41
CA GLY A 278 -24.71 -30.86 19.13
C GLY A 278 -25.28 -32.08 18.38
N LEU A 279 -24.66 -32.50 17.27
CA LEU A 279 -25.10 -33.64 16.45
C LEU A 279 -24.18 -34.83 16.65
N GLN A 280 -24.75 -35.99 16.99
CA GLN A 280 -23.99 -37.24 17.06
C GLN A 280 -23.42 -37.59 15.67
N THR A 281 -22.10 -37.78 15.61
CA THR A 281 -21.39 -38.12 14.38
C THR A 281 -21.00 -39.60 14.42
N SER A 282 -21.29 -40.36 13.36
CA SER A 282 -21.02 -41.80 13.28
C SER A 282 -19.56 -42.18 12.94
N GLN A 283 -18.65 -41.21 12.97
CA GLN A 283 -17.24 -41.37 12.63
C GLN A 283 -16.38 -41.61 13.88
N SER A 284 -15.29 -42.36 13.73
CA SER A 284 -14.31 -42.61 14.80
C SER A 284 -13.49 -41.36 15.12
N GLU A 285 -12.93 -41.27 16.35
CA GLU A 285 -12.08 -40.13 16.78
C GLU A 285 -10.85 -39.89 15.87
N SER A 286 -10.46 -40.88 15.06
CA SER A 286 -9.38 -40.80 14.07
C SER A 286 -9.74 -40.05 12.78
N SER A 287 -11.01 -39.66 12.60
CA SER A 287 -11.53 -39.05 11.37
C SER A 287 -11.88 -37.56 11.52
N GLU A 288 -11.66 -36.96 12.70
CA GLU A 288 -11.98 -35.55 12.93
C GLU A 288 -10.94 -34.60 12.32
N PRO A 289 -11.37 -33.44 11.78
CA PRO A 289 -10.47 -32.47 11.18
C PRO A 289 -9.54 -31.82 12.22
N PRO A 290 -8.30 -31.44 11.84
CA PRO A 290 -7.35 -30.77 12.73
C PRO A 290 -7.83 -29.36 13.12
N THR A 291 -7.33 -28.83 14.24
CA THR A 291 -7.71 -27.49 14.75
C THR A 291 -6.49 -26.60 15.01
N PRO A 292 -5.72 -26.23 13.97
CA PRO A 292 -4.44 -25.53 14.10
C PRO A 292 -4.53 -24.10 14.67
N HIS A 293 -5.56 -23.31 14.36
CA HIS A 293 -5.73 -21.96 14.91
C HIS A 293 -6.13 -21.98 16.39
N TYR A 294 -7.03 -22.88 16.78
CA TYR A 294 -7.37 -23.12 18.20
C TYR A 294 -6.14 -23.55 18.99
N ASN A 295 -5.37 -24.50 18.44
CA ASN A 295 -4.14 -25.01 19.06
C ASN A 295 -3.11 -23.90 19.26
N SER A 296 -2.86 -23.09 18.22
CA SER A 296 -1.93 -21.95 18.27
C SER A 296 -2.38 -20.87 19.26
N SER A 297 -3.70 -20.64 19.37
CA SER A 297 -4.29 -19.70 20.33
C SER A 297 -3.97 -20.08 21.78
N VAL A 298 -4.08 -21.38 22.13
CA VAL A 298 -3.77 -21.86 23.48
C VAL A 298 -2.25 -21.92 23.73
N LEU A 299 -1.46 -22.34 22.74
CA LEU A 299 0.02 -22.27 22.80
C LEU A 299 0.52 -20.85 23.07
N GLY A 300 -0.10 -19.85 22.44
CA GLY A 300 0.25 -18.45 22.60
C GLY A 300 0.11 -17.90 24.02
N ASP A 301 -0.67 -18.53 24.91
CA ASP A 301 -0.80 -18.15 26.33
C ASP A 301 0.22 -18.88 27.24
N LEU A 302 0.81 -20.00 26.79
CA LEU A 302 1.79 -20.78 27.57
C LEU A 302 3.20 -20.16 27.56
N LEU A 303 3.56 -19.50 26.46
CA LEU A 303 4.94 -19.08 26.15
C LEU A 303 5.35 -17.60 26.44
N PRO A 304 4.48 -16.63 26.81
CA PRO A 304 4.91 -15.22 26.94
C PRO A 304 6.12 -14.95 27.85
N ARG A 305 6.28 -15.71 28.94
CA ARG A 305 7.45 -15.59 29.84
C ARG A 305 8.74 -16.09 29.19
N ALA A 306 8.68 -17.23 28.49
CA ALA A 306 9.82 -17.78 27.76
C ALA A 306 10.23 -16.88 26.59
N HIS A 307 9.24 -16.30 25.88
CA HIS A 307 9.49 -15.31 24.83
C HIS A 307 10.14 -14.04 25.35
N LEU A 308 9.73 -13.53 26.51
CA LEU A 308 10.39 -12.40 27.16
C LEU A 308 11.84 -12.74 27.53
N GLN A 309 12.09 -13.89 28.17
CA GLN A 309 13.43 -14.33 28.55
C GLN A 309 14.36 -14.43 27.32
N PHE A 310 13.87 -15.03 26.23
CA PHE A 310 14.59 -15.09 24.97
C PHE A 310 14.91 -13.71 24.40
N LEU A 311 13.91 -12.82 24.29
CA LEU A 311 14.12 -11.46 23.77
C LEU A 311 15.06 -10.63 24.64
N SER A 312 14.99 -10.75 25.97
CA SER A 312 15.94 -10.10 26.89
C SER A 312 17.36 -10.61 26.71
N ALA A 313 17.55 -11.92 26.52
CA ALA A 313 18.85 -12.54 26.29
C ALA A 313 19.48 -12.20 24.94
N VAL A 314 18.67 -11.88 23.91
CA VAL A 314 19.17 -11.38 22.61
C VAL A 314 19.39 -9.86 22.66
N SER A 315 18.50 -9.11 23.32
CA SER A 315 18.62 -7.66 23.47
C SER A 315 19.87 -7.25 24.24
N SER A 316 20.31 -8.04 25.23
CA SER A 316 21.55 -7.77 25.97
C SER A 316 22.82 -7.89 25.13
N GLN A 317 22.76 -8.57 23.98
CA GLN A 317 23.90 -8.78 23.06
C GLN A 317 24.07 -7.64 22.05
N CYS A 318 23.05 -6.79 21.85
CA CYS A 318 23.04 -5.70 20.86
C CYS A 318 22.42 -4.44 21.48
N SER A 319 23.26 -3.44 21.79
CA SER A 319 22.83 -2.19 22.42
C SER A 319 21.79 -1.41 21.60
N ALA A 320 21.86 -1.48 20.27
CA ALA A 320 20.92 -0.84 19.36
C ALA A 320 19.61 -1.62 19.14
N PHE A 321 19.40 -2.78 19.78
CA PHE A 321 18.23 -3.64 19.58
C PHE A 321 16.92 -2.89 19.88
N ALA A 322 16.83 -2.21 21.03
CA ALA A 322 15.60 -1.55 21.45
C ALA A 322 15.20 -0.41 20.49
N ASP A 323 16.18 0.37 20.04
CA ASP A 323 15.99 1.46 19.07
C ASP A 323 15.65 0.93 17.66
N GLY A 324 16.31 -0.14 17.22
CA GLY A 324 15.98 -0.81 15.95
C GLY A 324 14.55 -1.35 15.92
N VAL A 325 14.11 -1.97 17.01
CA VAL A 325 12.71 -2.39 17.21
C VAL A 325 11.77 -1.19 17.24
N ALA A 326 12.13 -0.09 17.91
CA ALA A 326 11.31 1.12 17.96
C ALA A 326 11.10 1.73 16.56
N LEU A 327 12.16 1.86 15.76
CA LEU A 327 12.08 2.33 14.38
C LEU A 327 11.21 1.42 13.50
N LEU A 328 11.35 0.09 13.64
CA LEU A 328 10.52 -0.86 12.88
C LEU A 328 9.05 -0.78 13.29
N LYS A 329 8.73 -0.60 14.58
CA LYS A 329 7.37 -0.34 15.07
C LYS A 329 6.79 0.97 14.50
N VAL A 330 7.58 2.04 14.41
CA VAL A 330 7.15 3.29 13.75
C VAL A 330 6.85 3.04 12.27
N TRP A 331 7.75 2.37 11.54
CA TRP A 331 7.57 2.05 10.11
C TRP A 331 6.30 1.22 9.85
N LEU A 332 6.03 0.20 10.67
CA LEU A 332 4.81 -0.63 10.61
C LEU A 332 3.55 0.19 10.87
N ARG A 333 3.59 1.05 11.89
CA ARG A 333 2.47 1.90 12.30
C ARG A 333 2.07 2.91 11.23
N GLN A 334 3.03 3.53 10.55
CA GLN A 334 2.73 4.44 9.44
C GLN A 334 2.02 3.75 8.26
N ARG A 335 2.04 2.41 8.19
CA ARG A 335 1.39 1.59 7.15
C ARG A 335 0.13 0.87 7.63
N GLU A 336 -0.30 1.14 8.86
CA GLU A 336 -1.45 0.48 9.51
C GLU A 336 -1.29 -1.05 9.63
N LEU A 337 -0.03 -1.55 9.67
CA LEU A 337 0.29 -3.00 9.73
C LEU A 337 0.56 -3.53 11.15
N ASP A 338 0.59 -2.67 12.18
CA ASP A 338 1.02 -3.01 13.54
C ASP A 338 -0.10 -3.47 14.49
N GLN A 339 -1.38 -3.37 14.09
CA GLN A 339 -2.56 -3.66 14.93
C GLN A 339 -3.60 -4.53 14.22
N GLY A 340 -4.39 -5.28 15.01
CA GLY A 340 -5.55 -6.04 14.56
C GLY A 340 -5.30 -7.53 14.32
N ALA A 341 -6.34 -8.24 13.88
CA ALA A 341 -6.25 -9.67 13.57
C ALA A 341 -5.30 -9.93 12.39
N GLY A 342 -4.32 -10.83 12.58
CA GLY A 342 -3.33 -11.19 11.56
C GLY A 342 -2.24 -10.15 11.29
N CYS A 343 -2.11 -9.10 12.11
CA CYS A 343 -1.15 -8.01 11.90
C CYS A 343 0.32 -8.42 12.13
N PHE A 344 1.25 -7.68 11.51
CA PHE A 344 2.68 -7.79 11.83
C PHE A 344 2.99 -6.85 13.00
N ASN A 345 2.62 -7.27 14.20
CA ASN A 345 2.73 -6.44 15.40
C ASN A 345 4.18 -6.18 15.86
N GLY A 346 4.33 -5.32 16.86
CA GLY A 346 5.63 -4.99 17.46
C GLY A 346 6.34 -6.15 18.19
N PHE A 347 5.65 -7.25 18.48
CA PHE A 347 6.26 -8.48 19.03
C PHE A 347 6.92 -9.29 17.92
N LEU A 348 6.23 -9.49 16.79
CA LEU A 348 6.79 -10.11 15.58
C LEU A 348 7.98 -9.31 15.03
N ALA A 349 7.92 -7.97 15.11
CA ALA A 349 9.06 -7.11 14.80
C ALA A 349 10.29 -7.38 15.69
N SER A 350 10.09 -7.60 17.00
CA SER A 350 11.16 -7.93 17.94
C SER A 350 11.72 -9.33 17.68
N MET A 351 10.85 -10.31 17.42
CA MET A 351 11.24 -11.69 17.10
C MET A 351 11.97 -11.78 15.76
N LEU A 352 11.56 -11.02 14.74
CA LEU A 352 12.26 -10.94 13.46
C LEU A 352 13.68 -10.40 13.64
N LEU A 353 13.86 -9.30 14.40
CA LEU A 353 15.19 -8.75 14.64
C LEU A 353 16.07 -9.72 15.43
N ALA A 354 15.48 -10.44 16.40
CA ALA A 354 16.17 -11.50 17.13
C ALA A 354 16.55 -12.69 16.23
N TYR A 355 15.71 -13.09 15.28
CA TYR A 355 16.03 -14.10 14.26
C TYR A 355 17.21 -13.68 13.39
N LEU A 356 17.22 -12.43 12.91
CA LEU A 356 18.30 -11.92 12.07
C LEU A 356 19.65 -11.83 12.84
N LEU A 357 19.64 -11.44 14.11
CA LEU A 357 20.82 -11.46 14.98
C LEU A 357 21.33 -12.88 15.24
N THR A 358 20.43 -13.79 15.64
CA THR A 358 20.80 -15.17 16.01
C THR A 358 21.20 -16.06 14.83
N THR A 359 20.82 -15.67 13.61
CA THR A 359 21.29 -16.28 12.34
C THR A 359 22.48 -15.54 11.71
N HIS A 360 23.06 -14.56 12.41
CA HIS A 360 24.18 -13.73 11.95
C HIS A 360 23.96 -13.01 10.60
N ARG A 361 22.70 -12.79 10.21
CA ARG A 361 22.33 -11.98 9.04
C ARG A 361 22.51 -10.47 9.27
N ILE A 362 22.58 -10.05 10.54
CA ILE A 362 22.94 -8.71 10.98
C ILE A 362 23.92 -8.80 12.15
N SER A 363 24.83 -7.82 12.26
CA SER A 363 25.83 -7.75 13.32
C SER A 363 25.28 -7.03 14.55
N ASN A 364 25.73 -7.43 15.74
CA ASN A 364 25.42 -6.76 17.00
C ASN A 364 26.03 -5.35 17.10
N THR A 365 27.03 -5.03 16.29
CA THR A 365 27.67 -3.70 16.16
C THR A 365 26.91 -2.71 15.27
N MET A 366 25.82 -3.14 14.62
CA MET A 366 25.04 -2.27 13.72
C MET A 366 24.24 -1.21 14.47
N THR A 367 24.13 -0.02 13.88
CA THR A 367 23.26 1.07 14.34
C THR A 367 21.78 0.74 14.13
N ALA A 368 20.88 1.38 14.89
CA ALA A 368 19.44 1.19 14.78
C ALA A 368 18.89 1.38 13.35
N TYR A 369 19.46 2.32 12.58
CA TYR A 369 19.16 2.54 11.17
C TYR A 369 19.54 1.35 10.28
N GLN A 370 20.74 0.78 10.48
CA GLN A 370 21.19 -0.40 9.74
C GLN A 370 20.36 -1.63 10.11
N LEU A 371 19.98 -1.78 11.38
CA LEU A 371 19.06 -2.84 11.84
C LEU A 371 17.69 -2.72 11.13
N LEU A 372 17.13 -1.50 11.03
CA LEU A 372 15.90 -1.25 10.27
C LEU A 372 16.08 -1.61 8.78
N ARG A 373 17.08 -1.03 8.09
CA ARG A 373 17.29 -1.24 6.65
C ARG A 373 17.50 -2.71 6.30
N ASN A 374 18.27 -3.45 7.11
CA ASN A 374 18.48 -4.88 6.90
C ASN A 374 17.23 -5.72 7.21
N SER A 375 16.39 -5.31 8.17
CA SER A 375 15.09 -5.94 8.40
C SER A 375 14.14 -5.75 7.21
N LEU A 376 14.14 -4.56 6.60
CA LEU A 376 13.38 -4.29 5.37
C LEU A 376 13.92 -5.06 4.17
N ASN A 377 15.25 -5.12 3.97
CA ASN A 377 15.90 -5.96 2.96
C ASN A 377 15.49 -7.44 3.10
N PHE A 378 15.44 -7.97 4.31
CA PHE A 378 14.98 -9.33 4.57
C PHE A 378 13.51 -9.52 4.19
N LEU A 379 12.62 -8.63 4.64
CA LEU A 379 11.18 -8.70 4.34
C LEU A 379 10.86 -8.53 2.85
N ALA A 380 11.64 -7.75 2.11
CA ALA A 380 11.49 -7.56 0.67
C ALA A 380 11.94 -8.78 -0.15
N SER A 381 12.96 -9.50 0.32
CA SER A 381 13.62 -10.59 -0.43
C SER A 381 13.19 -12.01 -0.03
N THR A 382 12.79 -12.21 1.22
CA THR A 382 12.39 -13.52 1.76
C THR A 382 10.89 -13.68 1.67
N ASP A 383 10.40 -14.89 1.34
CA ASP A 383 8.97 -15.16 1.21
C ASP A 383 8.47 -16.17 2.24
N LEU A 384 7.91 -15.70 3.36
CA LEU A 384 7.40 -16.56 4.43
C LEU A 384 6.11 -17.34 4.10
N THR A 385 5.49 -17.10 2.94
CA THR A 385 4.37 -17.94 2.44
C THR A 385 4.85 -19.19 1.70
N VAL A 386 6.16 -19.35 1.51
CA VAL A 386 6.78 -20.50 0.83
C VAL A 386 7.94 -21.04 1.65
N ASN A 387 8.86 -20.16 2.05
CA ASN A 387 10.07 -20.48 2.80
C ASN A 387 9.91 -19.96 4.23
N GLY A 388 9.22 -20.75 5.05
CA GLY A 388 8.99 -20.45 6.46
C GLY A 388 10.29 -20.46 7.27
N ILE A 389 10.35 -19.66 8.33
CA ILE A 389 11.54 -19.54 9.20
C ILE A 389 11.24 -20.03 10.62
N SER A 390 12.30 -20.39 11.36
CA SER A 390 12.22 -20.84 12.75
C SER A 390 13.30 -20.19 13.61
N LEU A 391 12.94 -19.90 14.86
CA LEU A 391 13.87 -19.49 15.92
C LEU A 391 14.40 -20.67 16.76
N ALA A 392 13.79 -21.86 16.65
CA ALA A 392 14.23 -23.05 17.36
C ALA A 392 15.53 -23.59 16.75
N LYS A 393 16.59 -23.71 17.56
CA LYS A 393 17.88 -24.30 17.16
C LYS A 393 17.85 -25.82 17.23
N ASP A 394 17.43 -26.35 18.38
CA ASP A 394 17.31 -27.77 18.68
C ASP A 394 15.87 -28.06 19.13
N PRO A 395 14.89 -28.13 18.21
CA PRO A 395 13.51 -28.44 18.56
C PRO A 395 13.39 -29.86 19.14
N ASP A 396 12.48 -30.07 20.09
CA ASP A 396 12.24 -31.41 20.62
C ASP A 396 11.62 -32.36 19.57
N SER A 397 11.73 -33.67 19.80
CA SER A 397 11.26 -34.70 18.85
C SER A 397 9.73 -34.76 18.67
N THR A 398 8.98 -33.84 19.28
CA THR A 398 7.53 -33.71 19.17
C THR A 398 7.09 -32.37 18.56
N ALA A 399 8.05 -31.50 18.22
CA ALA A 399 7.81 -30.24 17.52
C ALA A 399 7.42 -30.49 16.05
N PRO A 400 6.48 -29.71 15.47
CA PRO A 400 6.11 -29.86 14.07
C PRO A 400 7.24 -29.42 13.14
N SER A 401 7.38 -30.10 12.00
CA SER A 401 8.25 -29.65 10.92
C SER A 401 7.71 -28.39 10.23
N LEU A 402 8.58 -27.64 9.56
CA LEU A 402 8.15 -26.48 8.75
C LEU A 402 7.13 -26.86 7.66
N ALA A 403 7.24 -28.05 7.08
CA ALA A 403 6.27 -28.55 6.09
C ALA A 403 4.87 -28.76 6.71
N GLU A 404 4.80 -29.25 7.95
CA GLU A 404 3.54 -29.42 8.67
C GLU A 404 2.93 -28.08 9.08
N PHE A 405 3.74 -27.08 9.42
CA PHE A 405 3.24 -25.71 9.59
C PHE A 405 2.68 -25.12 8.28
N HIS A 406 3.36 -25.29 7.14
CA HIS A 406 2.85 -24.84 5.83
C HIS A 406 1.61 -25.61 5.37
N SER A 407 1.40 -26.85 5.84
CA SER A 407 0.15 -27.58 5.57
C SER A 407 -1.07 -26.99 6.29
N ALA A 408 -0.86 -26.16 7.32
CA ALA A 408 -1.90 -25.61 8.18
C ALA A 408 -2.03 -24.07 8.12
N PHE A 409 -0.98 -23.34 7.74
CA PHE A 409 -0.93 -21.87 7.81
C PHE A 409 -0.39 -21.24 6.52
N GLN A 410 -0.90 -20.07 6.16
CA GLN A 410 -0.46 -19.31 4.97
C GLN A 410 0.90 -18.61 5.14
N VAL A 411 1.34 -18.36 6.37
CA VAL A 411 2.61 -17.68 6.70
C VAL A 411 3.23 -18.40 7.89
N VAL A 412 4.50 -18.78 7.79
CA VAL A 412 5.18 -19.57 8.84
C VAL A 412 6.39 -18.82 9.42
N PHE A 413 6.27 -18.46 10.69
CA PHE A 413 7.36 -17.98 11.55
C PHE A 413 7.29 -18.69 12.90
N VAL A 414 8.11 -19.73 13.07
CA VAL A 414 8.11 -20.56 14.28
C VAL A 414 8.94 -19.91 15.39
N ASP A 415 8.41 -19.98 16.61
CA ASP A 415 8.98 -19.40 17.82
C ASP A 415 10.23 -20.18 18.33
N PRO A 416 10.95 -19.67 19.35
CA PRO A 416 12.10 -20.36 19.93
C PRO A 416 11.80 -21.76 20.51
N SER A 417 10.56 -22.06 20.88
CA SER A 417 10.17 -23.40 21.37
C SER A 417 10.05 -24.46 20.27
N GLY A 418 9.88 -24.04 19.02
CA GLY A 418 9.61 -24.94 17.89
C GLY A 418 8.15 -25.35 17.73
N HIS A 419 7.28 -25.08 18.72
CA HIS A 419 5.88 -25.55 18.71
C HIS A 419 4.87 -24.51 18.22
N LEU A 420 5.16 -23.22 18.31
CA LEU A 420 4.20 -22.16 17.96
C LEU A 420 4.58 -21.45 16.65
N ASN A 421 3.68 -21.46 15.66
CA ASN A 421 3.72 -20.48 14.58
C ASN A 421 3.18 -19.13 15.09
N MET A 422 4.05 -18.14 15.22
CA MET A 422 3.68 -16.80 15.68
C MET A 422 2.85 -16.02 14.64
N CYS A 423 2.89 -16.44 13.38
CA CYS A 423 2.12 -15.88 12.27
C CYS A 423 0.83 -16.66 11.95
N ALA A 424 0.33 -17.51 12.87
CA ALA A 424 -0.82 -18.39 12.63
C ALA A 424 -2.04 -17.70 12.00
N ASP A 425 -2.43 -16.52 12.49
CA ASP A 425 -3.60 -15.77 12.00
C ASP A 425 -3.27 -14.78 10.84
N MET A 426 -2.04 -14.78 10.32
CA MET A 426 -1.59 -13.86 9.27
C MET A 426 -1.92 -14.41 7.88
N THR A 427 -2.61 -13.62 7.05
CA THR A 427 -2.92 -14.04 5.67
C THR A 427 -1.70 -13.85 4.77
N ALA A 428 -1.64 -14.63 3.68
CA ALA A 428 -0.67 -14.42 2.61
C ALA A 428 -0.75 -13.00 2.05
N CYS A 429 -1.95 -12.41 1.94
CA CYS A 429 -2.12 -11.03 1.46
C CYS A 429 -1.51 -10.00 2.41
N THR A 430 -1.67 -10.15 3.73
CA THR A 430 -1.02 -9.28 4.72
C THR A 430 0.51 -9.37 4.62
N TYR A 431 1.05 -10.58 4.47
CA TYR A 431 2.49 -10.75 4.31
C TYR A 431 3.01 -10.20 2.96
N LYS A 432 2.28 -10.39 1.86
CA LYS A 432 2.62 -9.77 0.56
C LYS A 432 2.54 -8.25 0.58
N GLN A 433 1.60 -7.67 1.33
CA GLN A 433 1.56 -6.22 1.57
C GLN A 433 2.80 -5.74 2.34
N LEU A 434 3.21 -6.46 3.39
CA LEU A 434 4.43 -6.18 4.15
C LEU A 434 5.69 -6.25 3.26
N GLN A 435 5.82 -7.31 2.44
CA GLN A 435 6.91 -7.51 1.49
C GLN A 435 6.94 -6.41 0.42
N HIS A 436 5.79 -6.02 -0.14
CA HIS A 436 5.68 -4.93 -1.11
C HIS A 436 6.09 -3.58 -0.51
N GLU A 437 5.54 -3.22 0.67
CA GLU A 437 5.92 -2.00 1.37
C GLU A 437 7.39 -2.00 1.79
N ALA A 438 7.98 -3.14 2.13
CA ALA A 438 9.40 -3.29 2.44
C ALA A 438 10.30 -3.15 1.20
N SER A 439 9.82 -3.52 0.01
CA SER A 439 10.50 -3.26 -1.27
C SER A 439 10.41 -1.79 -1.70
N VAL A 440 9.21 -1.18 -1.64
CA VAL A 440 8.99 0.23 -2.02
C VAL A 440 9.72 1.19 -1.09
N SER A 441 9.56 1.01 0.23
CA SER A 441 10.69 0.51 1.03
C SER A 441 12.08 0.99 0.61
N ILE A 442 12.96 0.01 0.41
CA ILE A 442 14.38 0.18 0.06
C ILE A 442 14.61 1.16 -1.10
N GLN A 443 13.75 1.14 -2.13
CA GLN A 443 13.86 2.04 -3.30
C GLN A 443 13.83 3.54 -2.93
N PHE A 444 13.07 3.92 -1.90
CA PHE A 444 13.02 5.32 -1.43
C PHE A 444 14.24 5.70 -0.57
N TRP A 445 14.95 4.75 0.04
CA TRP A 445 16.19 5.01 0.80
C TRP A 445 17.41 5.06 -0.12
N ASP A 446 17.36 4.32 -1.22
CA ASP A 446 18.41 4.30 -2.24
C ASP A 446 18.30 5.49 -3.22
N ASN A 447 17.18 6.22 -3.22
CA ASN A 447 17.00 7.42 -4.03
C ASN A 447 17.36 8.71 -3.25
N PRO A 448 18.47 9.41 -3.60
CA PRO A 448 18.90 10.60 -2.88
C PRO A 448 17.99 11.83 -3.11
N THR A 449 17.14 11.85 -4.15
CA THR A 449 16.31 13.02 -4.47
C THR A 449 15.02 13.11 -3.65
N VAL A 450 14.75 12.16 -2.77
CA VAL A 450 13.50 12.06 -1.99
C VAL A 450 13.82 12.09 -0.50
N ASP A 451 13.06 12.85 0.31
CA ASP A 451 13.18 12.78 1.77
C ASP A 451 12.52 11.47 2.28
N GLY A 452 13.27 10.38 2.17
CA GLY A 452 12.83 9.06 2.60
C GLY A 452 12.45 9.01 4.08
N PHE A 453 13.13 9.77 4.94
CA PHE A 453 12.78 9.84 6.36
C PHE A 453 11.35 10.35 6.55
N HIS A 454 11.00 11.48 5.94
CA HIS A 454 9.66 12.05 6.08
C HIS A 454 8.58 11.16 5.44
N ALA A 455 8.83 10.66 4.23
CA ALA A 455 7.86 9.86 3.48
C ALA A 455 7.49 8.54 4.17
N LEU A 456 8.35 8.00 5.04
CA LEU A 456 8.29 6.58 5.42
C LEU A 456 8.25 6.34 6.93
N LEU A 457 8.67 7.31 7.75
CA LEU A 457 8.55 7.30 9.22
C LEU A 457 7.63 8.38 9.77
N MET A 458 7.36 9.46 9.01
CA MET A 458 6.51 10.58 9.47
C MET A 458 5.14 10.66 8.78
N THR A 459 4.96 10.01 7.62
CA THR A 459 3.74 10.12 6.80
C THR A 459 2.83 8.88 6.94
N PRO A 460 1.60 9.01 7.48
CA PRO A 460 0.64 7.92 7.49
C PRO A 460 0.14 7.55 6.09
N LYS A 461 0.10 6.24 5.83
CA LYS A 461 -0.34 5.58 4.59
C LYS A 461 -1.60 4.73 4.83
N PRO A 462 -2.79 5.33 5.08
CA PRO A 462 -4.03 4.57 5.15
C PRO A 462 -4.40 3.95 3.81
N MET A 463 -5.13 2.83 3.82
CA MET A 463 -5.49 2.05 2.62
C MET A 463 -6.01 2.90 1.44
N ILE A 464 -6.83 3.92 1.71
CA ILE A 464 -7.43 4.82 0.71
C ILE A 464 -6.40 5.72 -0.01
N ARG A 465 -5.16 5.78 0.46
CA ARG A 465 -4.04 6.50 -0.19
C ARG A 465 -3.00 5.56 -0.83
N THR A 466 -3.07 4.26 -0.56
CA THR A 466 -2.12 3.25 -1.07
C THR A 466 -2.70 2.31 -2.10
N SER A 467 -4.02 2.36 -2.32
CA SER A 467 -4.76 1.53 -3.27
C SER A 467 -5.43 2.42 -4.31
N ASP A 468 -5.40 2.02 -5.58
CA ASP A 468 -6.08 2.76 -6.66
C ASP A 468 -7.60 2.65 -6.50
N HIS A 469 -8.07 1.44 -6.23
CA HIS A 469 -9.48 1.12 -6.00
C HIS A 469 -9.62 0.48 -4.61
N VAL A 470 -10.66 0.86 -3.88
CA VAL A 470 -11.03 0.24 -2.59
C VAL A 470 -12.46 -0.28 -2.68
N PHE A 471 -12.76 -1.41 -2.04
CA PHE A 471 -14.15 -1.82 -1.82
C PHE A 471 -14.34 -2.35 -0.40
N GLN A 472 -15.58 -2.30 0.09
CA GLN A 472 -15.93 -2.74 1.44
C GLN A 472 -17.04 -3.77 1.40
N LEU A 473 -16.87 -4.86 2.15
CA LEU A 473 -17.92 -5.82 2.46
C LEU A 473 -18.70 -5.37 3.69
N CYS A 474 -19.93 -4.91 3.43
CA CYS A 474 -20.95 -4.58 4.41
C CYS A 474 -21.76 -5.84 4.79
N ASP A 475 -22.58 -5.75 5.84
CA ASP A 475 -23.46 -6.82 6.32
C ASP A 475 -22.74 -8.17 6.60
N LEU A 476 -21.63 -8.13 7.35
CA LEU A 476 -20.80 -9.32 7.63
C LEU A 476 -21.58 -10.54 8.14
N VAL A 477 -22.77 -10.38 8.73
CA VAL A 477 -23.71 -11.47 9.05
C VAL A 477 -23.89 -12.47 7.90
N LYS A 478 -23.96 -12.00 6.65
CA LYS A 478 -24.20 -12.84 5.47
C LYS A 478 -23.06 -13.82 5.20
N LEU A 479 -21.85 -13.58 5.71
CA LEU A 479 -20.72 -14.53 5.65
C LEU A 479 -21.02 -15.85 6.39
N GLN A 480 -21.97 -15.88 7.32
CA GLN A 480 -22.47 -17.14 7.92
C GLN A 480 -23.12 -18.07 6.88
N PHE A 481 -23.78 -17.50 5.86
CA PHE A 481 -24.32 -18.28 4.75
C PHE A 481 -23.20 -18.70 3.78
N SER A 482 -22.20 -17.84 3.56
CA SER A 482 -21.00 -18.18 2.79
C SER A 482 -20.27 -19.40 3.39
N CYS A 483 -20.11 -19.48 4.72
CA CYS A 483 -19.55 -20.67 5.39
C CYS A 483 -20.30 -21.96 5.00
N LYS A 484 -21.64 -21.93 4.97
CA LYS A 484 -22.47 -23.08 4.60
C LYS A 484 -22.32 -23.43 3.12
N LYS A 485 -22.37 -22.44 2.23
CA LYS A 485 -22.23 -22.64 0.78
C LYS A 485 -20.87 -23.22 0.39
N LEU A 486 -19.82 -22.84 1.13
CA LEU A 486 -18.44 -23.27 0.91
C LEU A 486 -18.06 -24.52 1.73
N ASN A 487 -18.99 -25.11 2.49
CA ASN A 487 -18.78 -26.28 3.36
C ASN A 487 -17.70 -26.11 4.45
N LEU A 488 -17.40 -24.88 4.88
CA LEU A 488 -16.30 -24.51 5.80
C LEU A 488 -16.63 -24.79 7.28
N LEU A 489 -17.19 -25.96 7.62
CA LEU A 489 -17.56 -26.29 9.00
C LEU A 489 -16.34 -26.54 9.89
N SER A 490 -15.32 -27.23 9.36
CA SER A 490 -14.04 -27.53 10.00
C SER A 490 -13.29 -26.25 10.41
N GLU A 491 -13.16 -25.32 9.48
CA GLU A 491 -12.46 -24.05 9.62
C GLU A 491 -13.25 -23.13 10.56
N LEU A 492 -14.59 -23.16 10.50
CA LEU A 492 -15.44 -22.44 11.44
C LEU A 492 -15.33 -22.96 12.87
N MET A 493 -15.15 -24.27 13.06
CA MET A 493 -14.87 -24.89 14.36
C MET A 493 -13.52 -24.44 14.91
N ASP A 494 -12.47 -24.48 14.09
CA ASP A 494 -11.11 -24.09 14.48
C ASP A 494 -11.04 -22.60 14.88
N HIS A 495 -11.60 -21.72 14.04
CA HIS A 495 -11.80 -20.31 14.35
C HIS A 495 -12.91 -20.03 15.38
N SER A 496 -13.47 -21.06 16.04
CA SER A 496 -14.38 -20.93 17.18
C SER A 496 -15.60 -20.03 16.90
N GLY A 497 -16.22 -20.26 15.73
CA GLY A 497 -17.40 -19.54 15.26
C GLY A 497 -17.13 -18.20 14.57
N ASN A 498 -15.87 -17.81 14.40
CA ASN A 498 -15.51 -16.58 13.70
C ASN A 498 -15.59 -16.74 12.18
N TYR A 499 -16.82 -16.72 11.67
CA TYR A 499 -17.14 -16.80 10.24
C TYR A 499 -16.47 -15.73 9.38
N VAL A 500 -16.04 -14.60 9.96
CA VAL A 500 -15.36 -13.52 9.23
C VAL A 500 -13.95 -13.96 8.86
N GLN A 501 -13.18 -14.46 9.83
CA GLN A 501 -11.84 -15.01 9.58
C GLN A 501 -11.90 -16.33 8.80
N THR A 502 -12.94 -17.14 9.00
CA THR A 502 -13.15 -18.40 8.26
C THR A 502 -13.27 -18.19 6.75
N VAL A 503 -14.02 -17.17 6.32
CA VAL A 503 -14.32 -16.94 4.88
C VAL A 503 -13.27 -16.03 4.22
N LEU A 504 -12.52 -15.24 5.00
CA LEU A 504 -11.56 -14.27 4.47
C LEU A 504 -10.47 -14.89 3.56
N PRO A 505 -9.77 -15.98 3.93
CA PRO A 505 -8.78 -16.63 3.06
C PRO A 505 -9.37 -17.07 1.71
N PHE A 506 -10.60 -17.61 1.71
CA PHE A 506 -11.29 -18.01 0.48
C PHE A 506 -11.61 -16.81 -0.41
N ILE A 507 -12.12 -15.71 0.16
CA ILE A 507 -12.39 -14.46 -0.59
C ILE A 507 -11.09 -13.90 -1.18
N LEU A 508 -10.00 -13.88 -0.42
CA LEU A 508 -8.71 -13.39 -0.90
C LEU A 508 -8.19 -14.22 -2.08
N SER A 509 -8.20 -15.55 -1.96
CA SER A 509 -7.78 -16.48 -3.03
C SER A 509 -8.65 -16.34 -4.28
N LEU A 510 -9.98 -16.31 -4.12
CA LEU A 510 -10.94 -16.12 -5.21
C LEU A 510 -10.71 -14.81 -5.98
N LEU A 511 -10.44 -13.72 -5.26
CA LEU A 511 -10.20 -12.41 -5.87
C LEU A 511 -8.81 -12.32 -6.53
N GLN A 512 -7.78 -12.96 -5.96
CA GLN A 512 -6.47 -13.09 -6.60
C GLN A 512 -6.56 -13.87 -7.90
N GLN A 513 -7.26 -15.01 -7.91
CA GLN A 513 -7.47 -15.83 -9.10
C GLN A 513 -8.30 -15.10 -10.17
N GLY A 514 -9.38 -14.42 -9.75
CA GLY A 514 -10.31 -13.77 -10.66
C GLY A 514 -9.85 -12.42 -11.24
N LEU A 515 -9.13 -11.60 -10.46
CA LEU A 515 -8.54 -10.36 -10.97
C LEU A 515 -7.20 -10.63 -11.69
N GLY A 516 -6.48 -11.69 -11.32
CA GLY A 516 -5.29 -12.17 -12.01
C GLY A 516 -4.25 -11.05 -12.25
N GLN A 517 -3.83 -10.90 -13.50
CA GLN A 517 -2.79 -9.93 -13.89
C GLN A 517 -3.24 -8.46 -13.83
N ARG A 518 -4.53 -8.18 -13.60
CA ARG A 518 -5.09 -6.81 -13.49
C ARG A 518 -4.66 -6.11 -12.19
N ILE A 519 -4.25 -6.88 -11.18
CA ILE A 519 -3.75 -6.39 -9.90
C ILE A 519 -2.24 -6.67 -9.77
N CYS A 520 -1.53 -5.72 -9.16
CA CYS A 520 -0.17 -5.89 -8.67
C CYS A 520 -0.16 -6.33 -7.20
N LEU A 521 -1.17 -5.91 -6.41
CA LEU A 521 -1.33 -6.29 -5.01
C LEU A 521 -2.81 -6.26 -4.61
N LEU A 522 -3.23 -7.24 -3.82
CA LEU A 522 -4.50 -7.25 -3.07
C LEU A 522 -4.20 -7.07 -1.58
N THR A 523 -4.79 -6.04 -0.96
CA THR A 523 -4.68 -5.78 0.47
C THR A 523 -6.06 -5.90 1.14
N HIS A 524 -6.09 -6.09 2.45
CA HIS A 524 -7.33 -6.06 3.23
C HIS A 524 -7.13 -5.36 4.58
N SER A 525 -8.21 -4.84 5.14
CA SER A 525 -8.21 -4.20 6.45
C SER A 525 -7.92 -5.22 7.53
N LEU A 526 -6.99 -4.89 8.43
CA LEU A 526 -6.77 -5.62 9.67
C LEU A 526 -7.86 -5.16 10.65
N SER A 527 -8.76 -6.06 11.05
CA SER A 527 -9.85 -5.70 11.96
C SER A 527 -9.28 -5.30 13.32
N PRO A 528 -9.58 -4.09 13.85
CA PRO A 528 -9.02 -3.64 15.11
C PRO A 528 -9.51 -4.49 16.27
N ASP A 529 -8.69 -4.60 17.32
CA ASP A 529 -9.06 -5.25 18.58
C ASP A 529 -10.31 -4.54 19.15
N PRO A 530 -11.46 -5.23 19.33
CA PRO A 530 -12.65 -4.61 19.91
C PRO A 530 -12.39 -4.23 21.37
N GLU A 531 -12.91 -3.08 21.82
CA GLU A 531 -12.83 -2.64 23.22
C GLU A 531 -14.22 -2.29 23.77
N TRP A 532 -14.67 -2.97 24.82
CA TRP A 532 -16.02 -2.80 25.41
C TRP A 532 -16.01 -2.70 26.94
N SER A 533 -17.08 -2.15 27.54
CA SER A 533 -17.19 -2.04 29.01
C SER A 533 -17.23 -3.44 29.66
N VAL A 534 -16.65 -3.58 30.85
CA VAL A 534 -16.75 -4.82 31.65
C VAL A 534 -18.18 -5.17 32.05
N GLU A 535 -19.09 -4.19 32.00
CA GLU A 535 -20.53 -4.32 32.30
C GLU A 535 -21.35 -4.82 31.09
N SER A 536 -20.74 -4.88 29.91
CA SER A 536 -21.39 -5.23 28.64
C SER A 536 -21.05 -6.65 28.18
N GLU A 537 -22.01 -7.33 27.55
CA GLU A 537 -21.75 -8.63 26.90
C GLU A 537 -20.67 -8.52 25.81
N ALA A 538 -19.90 -9.59 25.62
CA ALA A 538 -18.90 -9.66 24.55
C ALA A 538 -19.53 -9.40 23.16
N PRO A 539 -18.97 -8.48 22.36
CA PRO A 539 -19.60 -8.04 21.11
C PRO A 539 -19.68 -9.20 20.11
N LYS A 540 -20.83 -9.40 19.46
CA LYS A 540 -21.02 -10.47 18.45
C LYS A 540 -20.20 -10.17 17.19
N TYR A 541 -19.81 -11.19 16.41
CA TYR A 541 -19.03 -11.02 15.17
C TYR A 541 -19.66 -10.01 14.20
N LYS A 542 -21.00 -9.95 14.17
CA LYS A 542 -21.78 -9.01 13.34
C LYS A 542 -21.60 -7.52 13.65
N ALA A 543 -21.00 -7.19 14.80
CA ALA A 543 -20.77 -5.81 15.24
C ALA A 543 -19.39 -5.27 14.81
N GLN A 544 -18.62 -6.05 14.05
CA GLN A 544 -17.35 -5.61 13.48
C GLN A 544 -17.56 -4.56 12.37
N PRO A 545 -16.59 -3.64 12.16
CA PRO A 545 -16.64 -2.69 11.05
C PRO A 545 -16.57 -3.42 9.69
N PRO A 546 -17.03 -2.80 8.59
CA PRO A 546 -16.94 -3.39 7.24
C PRO A 546 -15.50 -3.79 6.89
N LEU A 547 -15.33 -4.99 6.33
CA LEU A 547 -14.03 -5.41 5.81
C LEU A 547 -13.70 -4.60 4.56
N SER A 548 -12.61 -3.85 4.57
CA SER A 548 -12.14 -3.09 3.41
C SER A 548 -11.05 -3.86 2.67
N PHE A 549 -11.02 -3.73 1.35
CA PHE A 549 -10.06 -4.40 0.46
C PHE A 549 -9.50 -3.36 -0.50
N GLY A 550 -8.18 -3.32 -0.62
CA GLY A 550 -7.47 -2.39 -1.50
C GLY A 550 -6.87 -3.12 -2.69
N LEU A 551 -6.99 -2.52 -3.87
CA LEU A 551 -6.45 -3.02 -5.13
C LEU A 551 -5.39 -2.03 -5.63
N LEU A 552 -4.16 -2.51 -5.78
CA LEU A 552 -3.15 -1.83 -6.60
C LEU A 552 -3.28 -2.42 -8.00
N LEU A 553 -3.66 -1.60 -8.97
CA LEU A 553 -4.02 -2.01 -10.33
C LEU A 553 -2.80 -1.96 -11.27
N ARG A 554 -2.87 -2.74 -12.36
CA ARG A 554 -2.01 -2.56 -13.53
C ARG A 554 -2.78 -1.78 -14.60
N PRO A 555 -2.47 -0.50 -14.87
CA PRO A 555 -3.29 0.35 -15.74
C PRO A 555 -3.57 -0.24 -17.13
N GLU A 556 -2.57 -0.90 -17.71
CA GLU A 556 -2.63 -1.55 -19.04
C GLU A 556 -3.71 -2.64 -19.14
N LEU A 557 -3.94 -3.40 -18.07
CA LEU A 557 -4.83 -4.56 -18.05
C LEU A 557 -6.14 -4.31 -17.29
N ALA A 558 -6.14 -3.41 -16.30
CA ALA A 558 -7.27 -3.16 -15.42
C ALA A 558 -8.56 -2.79 -16.20
N ALA A 559 -8.42 -1.97 -17.24
CA ALA A 559 -9.52 -1.50 -18.08
C ALA A 559 -9.91 -2.45 -19.25
N SER A 560 -9.28 -3.62 -19.37
CA SER A 560 -9.62 -4.57 -20.45
C SER A 560 -11.03 -5.15 -20.24
N VAL A 561 -11.91 -5.00 -21.23
CA VAL A 561 -13.26 -5.61 -21.20
C VAL A 561 -13.27 -7.09 -21.53
N LEU A 562 -12.18 -7.64 -22.07
CA LEU A 562 -12.11 -9.03 -22.50
C LEU A 562 -11.11 -9.80 -21.65
N GLU A 563 -11.58 -10.84 -20.97
CA GLU A 563 -10.74 -11.83 -20.30
C GLU A 563 -10.53 -13.00 -21.27
N ARG A 564 -9.28 -13.27 -21.67
CA ARG A 564 -8.94 -14.38 -22.57
C ARG A 564 -8.53 -15.59 -21.73
N GLY A 565 -9.34 -16.64 -21.77
CA GLY A 565 -9.07 -17.91 -21.11
C GLY A 565 -8.15 -18.84 -21.91
N PRO A 566 -7.96 -20.07 -21.42
CA PRO A 566 -7.18 -21.10 -22.11
C PRO A 566 -7.90 -21.64 -23.37
N PRO A 567 -7.19 -22.32 -24.28
CA PRO A 567 -7.79 -23.02 -25.41
C PRO A 567 -8.89 -23.98 -24.97
N ALA A 568 -9.94 -24.13 -25.79
CA ALA A 568 -11.12 -24.92 -25.46
C ALA A 568 -10.82 -26.39 -25.10
N ASP A 569 -9.81 -26.98 -25.76
CA ASP A 569 -9.40 -28.37 -25.56
C ASP A 569 -8.46 -28.58 -24.35
N SER A 570 -8.10 -27.50 -23.64
CA SER A 570 -7.24 -27.55 -22.46
C SER A 570 -8.02 -28.00 -21.21
N PRO A 571 -7.48 -28.85 -20.32
CA PRO A 571 -8.13 -29.18 -19.05
C PRO A 571 -8.40 -27.92 -18.20
N LYS A 572 -7.56 -26.87 -18.34
CA LYS A 572 -7.75 -25.58 -17.66
C LYS A 572 -9.01 -24.83 -18.10
N ALA A 573 -9.62 -25.19 -19.23
CA ALA A 573 -10.91 -24.63 -19.65
C ALA A 573 -12.07 -25.06 -18.73
N ALA A 574 -11.96 -26.21 -18.05
CA ALA A 574 -12.93 -26.62 -17.04
C ALA A 574 -12.83 -25.72 -15.79
N GLU A 575 -11.62 -25.46 -15.30
CA GLU A 575 -11.34 -24.54 -14.18
C GLU A 575 -11.82 -23.12 -14.49
N PHE A 576 -11.57 -22.62 -15.71
CA PHE A 576 -12.01 -21.31 -16.16
C PHE A 576 -13.55 -21.20 -16.20
N ARG A 577 -14.25 -22.21 -16.75
CA ARG A 577 -15.72 -22.27 -16.73
C ARG A 577 -16.28 -22.38 -15.31
N GLN A 578 -15.61 -23.09 -14.40
CA GLN A 578 -16.02 -23.18 -13.00
C GLN A 578 -15.86 -21.83 -12.28
N LEU A 579 -14.77 -21.10 -12.53
CA LEU A 579 -14.51 -19.78 -11.94
C LEU A 579 -15.55 -18.74 -12.39
N TRP A 580 -15.84 -18.68 -13.69
CA TRP A 580 -16.71 -17.65 -14.27
C TRP A 580 -18.18 -18.05 -14.38
N GLY A 581 -18.51 -19.34 -14.32
CA GLY A 581 -19.86 -19.86 -14.46
C GLY A 581 -20.49 -19.46 -15.80
N PHE A 582 -21.73 -18.95 -15.74
CA PHE A 582 -22.52 -18.56 -16.91
C PHE A 582 -21.94 -17.40 -17.75
N ARG A 583 -20.87 -16.73 -17.28
CA ARG A 583 -20.17 -15.66 -18.02
C ARG A 583 -19.08 -16.18 -18.97
N SER A 584 -18.70 -17.47 -18.88
CA SER A 584 -17.73 -18.08 -19.79
C SER A 584 -18.38 -18.46 -21.12
N GLU A 585 -17.80 -18.01 -22.23
CA GLU A 585 -18.23 -18.35 -23.59
C GLU A 585 -17.04 -18.74 -24.48
N LEU A 586 -17.26 -19.63 -25.44
CA LEU A 586 -16.26 -19.97 -26.45
C LEU A 586 -16.19 -18.88 -27.52
N ARG A 587 -15.00 -18.31 -27.71
CA ARG A 587 -14.77 -17.22 -28.66
C ARG A 587 -13.63 -17.54 -29.61
N ARG A 588 -13.87 -17.33 -30.91
CA ARG A 588 -12.83 -17.35 -31.94
C ARG A 588 -12.17 -15.97 -32.05
N PHE A 589 -10.85 -15.95 -31.99
CA PHE A 589 -10.03 -14.73 -32.08
C PHE A 589 -9.50 -14.52 -33.51
N GLN A 590 -8.92 -13.34 -33.77
CA GLN A 590 -8.37 -13.00 -35.09
C GLN A 590 -7.15 -13.85 -35.49
N ASP A 591 -6.45 -14.41 -34.50
CA ASP A 591 -5.38 -15.41 -34.67
C ASP A 591 -5.91 -16.82 -35.01
N GLY A 592 -7.23 -16.98 -35.17
CA GLY A 592 -7.90 -18.24 -35.48
C GLY A 592 -8.13 -19.15 -34.26
N ALA A 593 -7.52 -18.85 -33.12
CA ALA A 593 -7.65 -19.68 -31.92
C ALA A 593 -9.06 -19.60 -31.33
N ILE A 594 -9.54 -20.75 -30.82
CA ILE A 594 -10.80 -20.86 -30.09
C ILE A 594 -10.44 -21.08 -28.62
N THR A 595 -10.76 -20.09 -27.78
CA THR A 595 -10.51 -20.14 -26.34
C THR A 595 -11.81 -19.88 -25.58
N GLU A 596 -11.85 -20.29 -24.32
CA GLU A 596 -12.80 -19.70 -23.38
C GLU A 596 -12.51 -18.20 -23.25
N ALA A 597 -13.54 -17.41 -23.00
CA ALA A 597 -13.44 -15.97 -22.78
C ALA A 597 -14.58 -15.45 -21.90
N VAL A 598 -14.38 -14.28 -21.29
CA VAL A 598 -15.43 -13.51 -20.61
C VAL A 598 -15.44 -12.09 -21.14
N LEU A 599 -16.61 -11.59 -21.50
CA LEU A 599 -16.83 -10.20 -21.91
C LEU A 599 -17.53 -9.40 -20.80
N TRP A 600 -16.90 -8.30 -20.40
CA TRP A 600 -17.39 -7.34 -19.42
C TRP A 600 -18.01 -6.11 -20.09
N ASP A 601 -18.91 -5.44 -19.37
CA ASP A 601 -19.62 -4.27 -19.87
C ASP A 601 -18.72 -3.03 -19.81
N GLY A 602 -18.45 -2.38 -20.95
CA GLY A 602 -17.55 -1.22 -20.99
C GLY A 602 -17.49 -0.55 -22.36
N LYS A 603 -18.50 0.26 -22.70
CA LYS A 603 -18.54 0.99 -23.98
C LYS A 603 -17.55 2.16 -23.96
N SER A 604 -17.60 2.98 -22.91
CA SER A 604 -16.73 4.13 -22.68
C SER A 604 -15.63 3.86 -21.64
N THR A 605 -14.63 4.73 -21.60
CA THR A 605 -13.45 4.62 -20.73
C THR A 605 -13.80 4.67 -19.25
N CYS A 606 -14.78 5.47 -18.83
CA CYS A 606 -15.26 5.48 -17.44
C CYS A 606 -15.93 4.16 -17.04
N GLN A 607 -16.71 3.53 -17.93
CA GLN A 607 -17.26 2.19 -17.69
C GLN A 607 -16.17 1.12 -17.64
N LYS A 608 -15.17 1.21 -18.52
CA LYS A 608 -14.02 0.29 -18.54
C LYS A 608 -13.20 0.35 -17.26
N ARG A 609 -13.02 1.53 -16.66
CA ARG A 609 -12.40 1.66 -15.32
C ARG A 609 -13.14 0.84 -14.26
N LEU A 610 -14.45 0.63 -14.38
CA LEU A 610 -15.26 -0.14 -13.43
C LEU A 610 -15.35 -1.65 -13.73
N VAL A 611 -14.62 -2.19 -14.71
CA VAL A 611 -14.55 -3.64 -14.94
C VAL A 611 -14.08 -4.44 -13.70
N PRO A 612 -13.08 -4.00 -12.91
CA PRO A 612 -12.72 -4.67 -11.66
C PRO A 612 -13.88 -4.78 -10.66
N ARG A 613 -14.79 -3.78 -10.59
CA ARG A 613 -16.02 -3.87 -9.77
C ARG A 613 -16.90 -5.03 -10.25
N GLN A 614 -17.15 -5.13 -11.55
CA GLN A 614 -17.99 -6.18 -12.13
C GLN A 614 -17.43 -7.58 -11.87
N ILE A 615 -16.11 -7.75 -12.00
CA ILE A 615 -15.40 -9.00 -11.66
C ILE A 615 -15.64 -9.36 -10.19
N ILE A 616 -15.40 -8.42 -9.27
CA ILE A 616 -15.53 -8.64 -7.83
C ILE A 616 -16.96 -9.01 -7.44
N THR A 617 -17.96 -8.27 -7.93
CA THR A 617 -19.36 -8.50 -7.54
C THR A 617 -19.88 -9.81 -8.13
N HIS A 618 -19.53 -10.15 -9.37
CA HIS A 618 -19.84 -11.44 -9.99
C HIS A 618 -19.26 -12.62 -9.21
N LEU A 619 -17.96 -12.59 -8.89
CA LEU A 619 -17.28 -13.68 -8.18
C LEU A 619 -17.83 -13.87 -6.75
N LEU A 620 -18.03 -12.79 -6.01
CA LEU A 620 -18.58 -12.83 -4.66
C LEU A 620 -20.03 -13.34 -4.63
N GLN A 621 -20.84 -12.99 -5.62
CA GLN A 621 -22.19 -13.54 -5.77
C GLN A 621 -22.18 -15.01 -6.16
N LEU A 622 -21.40 -15.38 -7.18
CA LEU A 622 -21.33 -16.73 -7.73
C LEU A 622 -20.79 -17.74 -6.71
N HIS A 623 -19.71 -17.42 -6.01
CA HIS A 623 -19.02 -18.35 -5.10
C HIS A 623 -19.37 -18.14 -3.64
N ALA A 624 -19.33 -16.91 -3.13
CA ALA A 624 -19.60 -16.63 -1.71
C ALA A 624 -21.09 -16.35 -1.38
N ALA A 625 -21.98 -16.25 -2.39
CA ALA A 625 -23.39 -15.84 -2.22
C ALA A 625 -23.57 -14.48 -1.54
N LEU A 626 -22.64 -13.55 -1.77
CA LEU A 626 -22.74 -12.16 -1.34
C LEU A 626 -23.33 -11.31 -2.48
N PRO A 627 -24.50 -10.68 -2.31
CA PRO A 627 -25.10 -9.83 -3.35
C PRO A 627 -24.34 -8.50 -3.51
N ASP A 628 -24.49 -7.82 -4.66
CA ASP A 628 -23.91 -6.48 -4.93
C ASP A 628 -24.25 -5.46 -3.83
N SER A 629 -25.42 -5.57 -3.18
CA SER A 629 -25.81 -4.70 -2.05
C SER A 629 -24.89 -4.78 -0.82
N CYS A 630 -24.06 -5.82 -0.72
CA CYS A 630 -23.03 -5.94 0.30
C CYS A 630 -21.70 -5.29 -0.09
N VAL A 631 -21.50 -4.91 -1.35
CA VAL A 631 -20.23 -4.39 -1.87
C VAL A 631 -20.34 -2.87 -2.04
N ARG A 632 -19.77 -2.11 -1.10
CA ARG A 632 -19.55 -0.67 -1.31
C ARG A 632 -18.26 -0.46 -2.09
N TYR A 633 -18.37 -0.10 -3.37
CA TYR A 633 -17.20 0.18 -4.21
C TYR A 633 -16.80 1.65 -4.11
N VAL A 634 -15.51 1.90 -3.89
CA VAL A 634 -14.89 3.23 -3.74
C VAL A 634 -13.86 3.39 -4.87
N ALA A 635 -14.39 3.70 -6.06
CA ALA A 635 -13.67 4.16 -7.24
C ALA A 635 -14.65 4.98 -8.09
N ALA A 636 -14.15 5.81 -9.00
CA ALA A 636 -14.97 6.65 -9.89
C ALA A 636 -16.00 7.58 -9.20
N MET A 637 -15.92 7.81 -7.88
CA MET A 637 -16.81 8.73 -7.14
C MET A 637 -16.76 10.19 -7.64
N VAL A 638 -15.75 10.50 -8.44
CA VAL A 638 -15.49 11.81 -9.04
C VAL A 638 -16.04 11.87 -10.47
N ASP A 639 -16.26 10.73 -11.12
CA ASP A 639 -16.65 10.68 -12.54
C ASP A 639 -18.00 11.37 -12.76
N ASP A 640 -18.97 11.22 -11.85
CA ASP A 640 -20.26 11.92 -11.84
C ASP A 640 -20.14 13.47 -11.92
N VAL A 641 -19.01 14.03 -11.45
CA VAL A 641 -18.75 15.49 -11.43
C VAL A 641 -18.24 15.99 -12.78
N ILE A 642 -17.62 15.12 -13.58
CA ILE A 642 -16.97 15.40 -14.88
C ILE A 642 -17.65 14.68 -16.05
N GLN A 643 -18.73 13.94 -15.80
CA GLN A 643 -19.44 13.17 -16.82
C GLN A 643 -20.09 14.07 -17.88
N ILE A 644 -19.98 13.65 -19.14
CA ILE A 644 -20.50 14.31 -20.34
C ILE A 644 -21.27 13.27 -21.18
N GLY A 645 -22.25 13.74 -21.95
CA GLY A 645 -23.05 12.91 -22.85
C GLY A 645 -24.33 12.35 -22.22
N ASN A 646 -25.42 12.34 -23.00
CA ASN A 646 -26.76 11.95 -22.53
C ASN A 646 -27.08 10.46 -22.75
N GLU A 647 -26.46 9.80 -23.73
CA GLU A 647 -26.77 8.40 -24.10
C GLU A 647 -25.73 7.38 -23.61
N VAL A 648 -24.44 7.74 -23.68
CA VAL A 648 -23.34 6.95 -23.16
C VAL A 648 -22.50 7.86 -22.26
N PRO A 649 -22.31 7.53 -20.97
CA PRO A 649 -21.42 8.26 -20.07
C PRO A 649 -20.01 8.36 -20.66
N SER A 650 -19.47 9.56 -20.79
CA SER A 650 -18.06 9.83 -21.06
C SER A 650 -17.48 10.71 -19.95
N THR A 651 -16.17 10.64 -19.71
CA THR A 651 -15.42 11.60 -18.88
C THR A 651 -14.50 12.51 -19.72
N GLY A 652 -14.70 12.51 -21.04
CA GLY A 652 -14.04 13.38 -22.02
C GLY A 652 -12.88 12.73 -22.78
N GLU A 653 -12.46 11.51 -22.45
CA GLU A 653 -11.36 10.84 -23.14
C GLU A 653 -11.70 10.53 -24.60
N GLU A 654 -12.92 10.02 -24.85
CA GLU A 654 -13.45 9.77 -26.20
C GLU A 654 -13.54 11.07 -27.03
N GLU A 655 -14.10 12.15 -26.47
CA GLU A 655 -14.19 13.45 -27.12
C GLU A 655 -12.79 14.04 -27.41
N SER A 656 -11.86 13.93 -26.46
CA SER A 656 -10.48 14.37 -26.65
C SER A 656 -9.78 13.59 -27.75
N LEU A 657 -10.00 12.27 -27.85
CA LEU A 657 -9.46 11.43 -28.92
C LEU A 657 -10.01 11.86 -30.29
N LEU A 658 -11.30 12.19 -30.40
CA LEU A 658 -11.88 12.73 -31.63
C LEU A 658 -11.25 14.08 -32.03
N VAL A 659 -10.96 14.95 -31.06
CA VAL A 659 -10.25 16.22 -31.28
C VAL A 659 -8.81 15.96 -31.76
N VAL A 660 -8.08 15.03 -31.15
CA VAL A 660 -6.72 14.65 -31.56
C VAL A 660 -6.72 14.09 -32.99
N GLN A 661 -7.60 13.15 -33.32
CA GLN A 661 -7.72 12.60 -34.68
C GLN A 661 -8.07 13.67 -35.72
N SER A 662 -8.93 14.63 -35.37
CA SER A 662 -9.28 15.78 -36.22
C SER A 662 -8.08 16.71 -36.43
N TYR A 663 -7.31 16.97 -35.37
CA TYR A 663 -6.06 17.74 -35.44
C TYR A 663 -4.99 17.04 -36.30
N ASP A 664 -4.76 15.74 -36.12
CA ASP A 664 -3.74 14.99 -36.88
C ASP A 664 -4.02 15.01 -38.39
N ASP A 665 -5.29 14.82 -38.79
CA ASP A 665 -5.68 14.93 -40.19
C ASP A 665 -5.58 16.38 -40.72
N LEU A 666 -5.75 17.41 -39.87
CA LEU A 666 -5.53 18.81 -40.28
C LEU A 666 -4.03 19.08 -40.43
N SER A 667 -3.21 18.61 -39.49
CA SER A 667 -1.75 18.71 -39.51
C SER A 667 -1.17 18.07 -40.77
N ARG A 668 -1.55 16.82 -41.09
CA ARG A 668 -1.12 16.14 -42.32
C ARG A 668 -1.50 16.88 -43.61
N LYS A 669 -2.63 17.61 -43.62
CA LYS A 669 -3.08 18.41 -44.76
C LYS A 669 -2.32 19.73 -44.89
N LEU A 670 -2.05 20.41 -43.76
CA LEU A 670 -1.22 21.61 -43.70
C LEU A 670 0.22 21.32 -44.17
N TRP A 671 0.81 20.21 -43.74
CA TRP A 671 2.15 19.79 -44.16
C TRP A 671 2.28 19.48 -45.66
N ARG A 672 1.18 19.08 -46.32
CA ARG A 672 1.14 18.77 -47.77
C ARG A 672 0.62 19.94 -48.61
N LEU A 673 0.55 21.15 -48.04
CA LEU A 673 -0.07 22.29 -48.68
C LEU A 673 0.94 23.07 -49.53
N GLU A 674 0.94 22.81 -50.84
CA GLU A 674 1.79 23.51 -51.80
C GLU A 674 1.21 24.89 -52.18
N GLY A 675 2.10 25.81 -52.61
CA GLY A 675 1.70 27.14 -53.10
C GLY A 675 1.69 28.27 -52.05
N LEU A 676 2.25 28.04 -50.85
CA LEU A 676 2.59 29.12 -49.91
C LEU A 676 3.96 29.73 -50.24
N PRO A 677 4.19 31.05 -50.01
CA PRO A 677 5.49 31.69 -50.24
C PRO A 677 6.63 31.24 -49.32
N LEU A 678 6.30 30.54 -48.24
CA LEU A 678 7.19 29.92 -47.27
C LEU A 678 6.58 28.55 -46.94
N SER A 679 7.39 27.49 -46.84
CA SER A 679 6.88 26.17 -46.43
C SER A 679 6.51 26.13 -44.93
N ILE A 680 5.62 25.20 -44.55
CA ILE A 680 5.28 24.93 -43.15
C ILE A 680 6.27 23.89 -42.61
N THR A 681 7.05 24.28 -41.59
CA THR A 681 8.09 23.43 -40.98
C THR A 681 7.60 22.62 -39.78
N SER A 682 6.58 23.11 -39.07
CA SER A 682 5.89 22.30 -38.05
C SER A 682 4.48 22.81 -37.78
N VAL A 683 3.63 21.91 -37.28
CA VAL A 683 2.28 22.22 -36.82
C VAL A 683 2.15 21.61 -35.42
N GLN A 684 1.92 22.44 -34.41
CA GLN A 684 1.95 22.06 -33.00
C GLN A 684 0.60 22.36 -32.33
N GLY A 685 0.01 21.36 -31.67
CA GLY A 685 -1.18 21.56 -30.86
C GLY A 685 -0.86 22.34 -29.59
N ALA A 686 -1.59 23.42 -29.28
CA ALA A 686 -1.44 24.16 -28.02
C ALA A 686 -2.64 23.96 -27.07
N HIS A 687 -3.78 23.50 -27.60
CA HIS A 687 -5.04 23.40 -26.87
C HIS A 687 -5.03 22.32 -25.76
N PRO A 688 -5.67 22.55 -24.59
CA PRO A 688 -5.74 21.56 -23.51
C PRO A 688 -6.35 20.20 -23.88
N ALA A 689 -7.31 20.16 -24.82
CA ALA A 689 -7.89 18.91 -25.34
C ALA A 689 -6.86 17.98 -26.01
N LEU A 690 -5.86 18.53 -26.71
CA LEU A 690 -4.84 17.76 -27.43
C LEU A 690 -3.80 17.08 -26.52
N ARG A 691 -3.95 17.32 -25.20
CA ARG A 691 -3.19 16.69 -24.12
C ARG A 691 -4.12 16.20 -23.01
N TYR A 692 -5.39 15.95 -23.31
CA TYR A 692 -6.39 15.39 -22.37
C TYR A 692 -6.52 16.12 -21.01
N THR A 693 -6.14 17.40 -20.90
CA THR A 693 -6.22 18.20 -19.65
C THR A 693 -7.44 19.12 -19.61
N GLN A 694 -8.33 19.02 -20.58
CA GLN A 694 -9.55 19.82 -20.63
C GLN A 694 -10.67 19.12 -19.88
N VAL A 695 -11.22 19.77 -18.83
CA VAL A 695 -12.31 19.25 -17.99
C VAL A 695 -13.51 18.75 -18.82
N PHE A 696 -13.94 19.61 -19.74
CA PHE A 696 -15.02 19.34 -20.66
C PHE A 696 -14.46 19.60 -22.05
N PRO A 697 -13.88 18.58 -22.71
CA PRO A 697 -13.44 18.69 -24.10
C PRO A 697 -14.61 19.16 -24.95
N PRO A 698 -14.37 19.92 -26.03
CA PRO A 698 -15.47 20.36 -26.87
C PRO A 698 -16.17 19.12 -27.46
N GLN A 699 -17.43 19.27 -27.86
CA GLN A 699 -18.18 18.23 -28.55
C GLN A 699 -18.48 18.67 -30.00
N PRO A 700 -18.54 17.73 -30.97
CA PRO A 700 -18.81 18.06 -32.36
C PRO A 700 -20.27 18.49 -32.52
N LEU A 701 -20.51 19.79 -32.66
CA LEU A 701 -21.86 20.35 -32.77
C LEU A 701 -22.37 20.33 -34.22
N LYS A 702 -23.49 19.66 -34.45
CA LYS A 702 -24.31 19.87 -35.66
C LYS A 702 -25.30 20.99 -35.37
N LEU A 703 -25.04 22.17 -35.95
CA LEU A 703 -26.00 23.28 -35.91
C LEU A 703 -27.21 22.95 -36.80
N ASP A 704 -28.40 22.93 -36.21
CA ASP A 704 -29.64 22.94 -36.99
C ASP A 704 -29.89 24.36 -37.50
N TYR A 705 -29.52 24.59 -38.76
CA TYR A 705 -29.71 25.89 -39.42
C TYR A 705 -31.18 26.32 -39.54
N SER A 706 -32.16 25.43 -39.34
CA SER A 706 -33.58 25.81 -39.34
C SER A 706 -33.96 26.71 -38.16
N PHE A 707 -33.21 26.63 -37.05
CA PHE A 707 -33.46 27.39 -35.82
C PHE A 707 -33.00 28.85 -35.89
N PHE A 708 -32.27 29.23 -36.94
CA PHE A 708 -31.62 30.54 -37.04
C PHE A 708 -32.03 31.29 -38.31
N ASP A 709 -32.23 32.60 -38.19
CA ASP A 709 -32.28 33.51 -39.32
C ASP A 709 -30.89 34.12 -39.58
N ARG A 710 -30.65 34.51 -40.84
CA ARG A 710 -29.38 35.12 -41.26
C ARG A 710 -29.51 36.63 -41.33
N GLU A 711 -28.77 37.31 -40.47
CA GLU A 711 -28.67 38.77 -40.52
C GLU A 711 -27.85 39.20 -41.76
N LYS A 712 -28.47 39.98 -42.66
CA LYS A 712 -27.90 40.29 -43.99
C LYS A 712 -26.62 41.13 -43.93
N THR A 713 -26.47 41.96 -42.91
CA THR A 713 -25.35 42.90 -42.72
C THR A 713 -24.10 42.25 -42.15
N GLN A 714 -24.24 41.46 -41.07
CA GLN A 714 -23.09 40.85 -40.37
C GLN A 714 -22.85 39.38 -40.73
N ARG A 715 -23.77 38.73 -41.46
CA ARG A 715 -23.79 37.28 -41.72
C ARG A 715 -23.89 36.42 -40.44
N SER A 716 -24.37 37.02 -39.36
CA SER A 716 -24.62 36.37 -38.07
C SER A 716 -25.84 35.45 -38.14
N LEU A 717 -25.85 34.42 -37.30
CA LEU A 717 -27.01 33.55 -37.07
C LEU A 717 -27.74 34.03 -35.82
N VAL A 718 -28.99 34.44 -35.96
CA VAL A 718 -29.85 34.92 -34.87
C VAL A 718 -30.90 33.83 -34.59
N PRO A 719 -31.07 33.35 -33.34
CA PRO A 719 -32.08 32.35 -33.02
C PRO A 719 -33.50 32.90 -33.27
N LYS A 720 -34.36 32.06 -33.82
CA LYS A 720 -35.79 32.34 -33.96
C LYS A 720 -36.49 32.31 -32.60
N ASP A 721 -37.62 32.99 -32.49
CA ASP A 721 -38.43 32.98 -31.27
C ASP A 721 -38.74 31.55 -30.80
N GLY A 722 -38.50 31.30 -29.50
CA GLY A 722 -38.66 29.98 -28.89
C GLY A 722 -37.60 28.94 -29.26
N LYS A 723 -36.52 29.29 -29.98
CA LYS A 723 -35.40 28.38 -30.29
C LYS A 723 -34.14 28.70 -29.46
N PRO A 724 -33.31 27.68 -29.13
CA PRO A 724 -32.11 27.90 -28.35
C PRO A 724 -31.04 28.67 -29.13
N CYS A 725 -30.27 29.49 -28.41
CA CYS A 725 -29.08 30.15 -28.95
C CYS A 725 -28.03 29.13 -29.44
N PRO A 726 -27.15 29.49 -30.40
CA PRO A 726 -26.05 28.61 -30.79
C PRO A 726 -25.14 28.32 -29.60
N ALA A 727 -24.84 27.05 -29.33
CA ALA A 727 -23.91 26.69 -28.26
C ALA A 727 -22.50 27.21 -28.57
N TYR A 728 -21.82 27.76 -27.55
CA TYR A 728 -20.43 28.20 -27.69
C TYR A 728 -19.50 27.00 -27.90
N ILE A 729 -18.84 26.95 -29.05
CA ILE A 729 -17.85 25.92 -29.37
C ILE A 729 -16.47 26.50 -29.05
N THR A 730 -15.76 25.88 -28.10
CA THR A 730 -14.39 26.29 -27.75
C THR A 730 -13.43 25.97 -28.92
N PRO A 731 -12.69 26.95 -29.45
CA PRO A 731 -11.87 26.76 -30.63
C PRO A 731 -10.49 26.14 -30.30
N ILE A 732 -10.11 25.12 -31.08
CA ILE A 732 -8.85 24.36 -30.86
C ILE A 732 -7.65 25.17 -31.33
N THR A 733 -6.81 25.64 -30.40
CA THR A 733 -5.57 26.37 -30.69
C THR A 733 -4.48 25.46 -31.27
N VAL A 734 -4.02 25.81 -32.48
CA VAL A 734 -2.91 25.19 -33.21
C VAL A 734 -1.90 26.27 -33.59
N ILE A 735 -0.61 25.94 -33.50
CA ILE A 735 0.51 26.82 -33.87
C ILE A 735 1.20 26.25 -35.11
N CYS A 736 1.24 27.00 -36.20
CA CYS A 736 1.98 26.64 -37.42
C CYS A 736 3.28 27.43 -37.47
N HIS A 737 4.42 26.74 -37.57
CA HIS A 737 5.71 27.34 -37.88
C HIS A 737 5.99 27.27 -39.38
N MET A 738 6.49 28.36 -39.93
CA MET A 738 6.99 28.42 -41.31
C MET A 738 8.51 28.25 -41.34
N GLU A 739 9.10 28.13 -42.52
CA GLU A 739 10.55 28.24 -42.68
C GLU A 739 11.11 29.61 -42.29
N GLY A 740 12.37 29.64 -41.86
CA GLY A 740 13.07 30.88 -41.52
C GLY A 740 13.33 31.73 -42.77
N SER A 741 13.14 33.04 -42.65
CA SER A 741 13.37 33.99 -43.75
C SER A 741 13.99 35.28 -43.23
N GLY A 742 14.99 35.80 -43.92
CA GLY A 742 15.58 37.11 -43.61
C GLY A 742 14.73 38.30 -44.06
N LYS A 743 13.60 38.07 -44.74
CA LYS A 743 12.77 39.12 -45.38
C LYS A 743 11.65 39.68 -44.49
N TRP A 744 11.69 39.41 -43.18
CA TRP A 744 10.70 39.96 -42.24
C TRP A 744 11.00 41.43 -41.90
N PRO A 745 10.01 42.33 -41.95
CA PRO A 745 10.20 43.72 -41.57
C PRO A 745 10.40 43.85 -40.05
N HIS A 746 11.12 44.90 -39.63
CA HIS A 746 11.38 45.17 -38.20
C HIS A 746 10.19 45.85 -37.49
N ASP A 747 9.24 46.43 -38.23
CA ASP A 747 8.03 47.03 -37.64
C ASP A 747 6.96 45.99 -37.28
N ARG A 748 6.36 46.16 -36.11
CA ARG A 748 5.32 45.28 -35.54
C ARG A 748 4.02 45.32 -36.36
N LEU A 749 3.64 46.46 -36.93
CA LEU A 749 2.42 46.54 -37.75
C LEU A 749 2.65 45.86 -39.10
N ALA A 750 3.78 46.10 -39.75
CA ALA A 750 4.19 45.40 -40.95
C ALA A 750 4.24 43.86 -40.76
N ILE A 751 4.80 43.36 -39.65
CA ILE A 751 4.75 41.93 -39.30
C ILE A 751 3.31 41.43 -39.20
N ARG A 752 2.40 42.16 -38.54
CA ARG A 752 0.97 41.80 -38.44
C ARG A 752 0.30 41.75 -39.82
N HIS A 753 0.55 42.73 -40.70
CA HIS A 753 -0.01 42.72 -42.05
C HIS A 753 0.48 41.54 -42.88
N ILE A 754 1.77 41.21 -42.84
CA ILE A 754 2.30 40.04 -43.56
C ILE A 754 1.75 38.74 -42.98
N ARG A 755 1.65 38.58 -41.64
CA ARG A 755 0.97 37.42 -41.02
C ARG A 755 -0.50 37.31 -41.48
N THR A 756 -1.19 38.43 -41.62
CA THR A 756 -2.56 38.48 -42.16
C THR A 756 -2.60 37.97 -43.61
N ALA A 757 -1.64 38.38 -44.45
CA ALA A 757 -1.53 37.90 -45.83
C ALA A 757 -1.28 36.39 -45.90
N PHE A 758 -0.42 35.84 -45.03
CA PHE A 758 -0.25 34.39 -44.89
C PHE A 758 -1.54 33.69 -44.44
N HIS A 759 -2.29 34.24 -43.46
CA HIS A 759 -3.58 33.68 -43.04
C HIS A 759 -4.61 33.68 -44.17
N ILE A 760 -4.68 34.75 -44.97
CA ILE A 760 -5.56 34.83 -46.15
C ILE A 760 -5.18 33.76 -47.17
N LYS A 761 -3.89 33.67 -47.55
CA LYS A 761 -3.41 32.70 -48.55
C LYS A 761 -3.61 31.25 -48.10
N LEU A 762 -3.35 30.97 -46.83
CA LEU A 762 -3.59 29.67 -46.21
C LEU A 762 -5.09 29.32 -46.25
N GLY A 763 -5.97 30.27 -45.94
CA GLY A 763 -7.43 30.09 -46.04
C GLY A 763 -7.92 29.84 -47.47
N GLU A 764 -7.37 30.53 -48.47
CA GLU A 764 -7.66 30.27 -49.88
C GLU A 764 -7.27 28.85 -50.31
N LEU A 765 -6.06 28.41 -49.94
CA LEU A 765 -5.55 27.09 -50.31
C LEU A 765 -6.31 25.96 -49.61
N LEU A 766 -6.61 26.09 -48.31
CA LEU A 766 -7.45 25.14 -47.58
C LEU A 766 -8.87 25.04 -48.17
N LYS A 767 -9.44 26.16 -48.60
CA LYS A 767 -10.73 26.17 -49.31
C LYS A 767 -10.62 25.51 -50.70
N LYS A 768 -9.57 25.79 -51.47
CA LYS A 768 -9.37 25.26 -52.82
C LYS A 768 -9.10 23.74 -52.82
N HIS A 769 -8.23 23.25 -51.95
CA HIS A 769 -7.77 21.86 -51.96
C HIS A 769 -8.59 20.93 -51.06
N HIS A 770 -9.25 21.45 -50.02
CA HIS A 770 -9.98 20.64 -49.03
C HIS A 770 -11.41 21.13 -48.73
N ASN A 771 -11.89 22.17 -49.42
CA ASN A 771 -13.24 22.75 -49.25
C ASN A 771 -13.56 23.15 -47.80
N TYR A 772 -12.55 23.60 -47.03
CA TYR A 772 -12.75 24.06 -45.67
C TYR A 772 -13.27 25.51 -45.62
N THR A 773 -14.20 25.77 -44.70
CA THR A 773 -14.68 27.13 -44.41
C THR A 773 -13.66 27.81 -43.52
N CYS A 774 -12.98 28.81 -44.07
CA CYS A 774 -11.91 29.54 -43.41
C CYS A 774 -12.26 31.02 -43.21
N ARG A 775 -11.91 31.60 -42.05
CA ARG A 775 -12.03 33.05 -41.77
C ARG A 775 -10.66 33.58 -41.32
N PRO A 776 -9.89 34.26 -42.19
CA PRO A 776 -8.63 34.88 -41.79
C PRO A 776 -8.87 36.12 -40.94
N SER A 777 -8.02 36.34 -39.95
CA SER A 777 -7.95 37.57 -39.15
C SER A 777 -6.49 38.03 -38.98
N PRO A 778 -6.24 39.26 -38.50
CA PRO A 778 -4.88 39.75 -38.29
C PRO A 778 -4.08 39.02 -37.21
N THR A 779 -4.73 38.21 -36.37
CA THR A 779 -4.07 37.47 -35.27
C THR A 779 -4.07 35.95 -35.47
N HIS A 780 -5.04 35.40 -36.20
CA HIS A 780 -5.21 33.96 -36.42
C HIS A 780 -5.98 33.64 -37.71
N LEU A 781 -6.09 32.37 -38.06
CA LEU A 781 -6.97 31.83 -39.09
C LEU A 781 -7.96 30.85 -38.46
N ASP A 782 -9.27 31.11 -38.58
CA ASP A 782 -10.28 30.13 -38.24
C ASP A 782 -10.42 29.09 -39.35
N VAL A 783 -10.46 27.82 -38.98
CA VAL A 783 -10.74 26.70 -39.88
C VAL A 783 -11.87 25.87 -39.27
N TRP A 784 -13.03 25.86 -39.92
CA TRP A 784 -14.14 24.98 -39.56
C TRP A 784 -13.97 23.63 -40.25
N LYS A 785 -13.86 22.57 -39.45
CA LYS A 785 -13.59 21.21 -39.92
C LYS A 785 -14.45 20.22 -39.13
N THR A 786 -15.29 19.46 -39.84
CA THR A 786 -16.08 18.33 -39.28
C THR A 786 -16.73 18.62 -37.92
N CYS A 787 -17.49 19.72 -37.82
CA CYS A 787 -18.17 20.20 -36.59
C CYS A 787 -17.27 20.77 -35.47
N TRP A 788 -16.00 21.09 -35.78
CA TRP A 788 -15.04 21.72 -34.86
C TRP A 788 -14.48 23.03 -35.43
N TRP A 789 -14.35 24.07 -34.60
CA TRP A 789 -13.53 25.25 -34.92
C TRP A 789 -12.09 25.01 -34.49
N HIS A 790 -11.14 25.22 -35.39
CA HIS A 790 -9.71 25.27 -35.10
C HIS A 790 -9.21 26.70 -35.30
N HIS A 791 -8.57 27.29 -34.28
CA HIS A 791 -7.80 28.53 -34.42
C HIS A 791 -6.36 28.17 -34.77
N SER A 792 -5.96 28.42 -36.02
CA SER A 792 -4.58 28.27 -36.47
C SER A 792 -3.84 29.60 -36.34
N PHE A 793 -2.79 29.64 -35.52
CA PHE A 793 -1.89 30.78 -35.36
C PHE A 793 -0.59 30.51 -36.12
N CYS A 794 -0.25 31.32 -37.11
CA CYS A 794 1.10 31.27 -37.68
C CYS A 794 2.08 31.92 -36.70
N SER A 795 2.92 31.09 -36.05
CA SER A 795 4.08 31.51 -35.28
C SER A 795 5.28 31.53 -36.21
N LEU A 796 5.93 32.67 -36.32
CA LEU A 796 7.05 32.89 -37.21
C LEU A 796 8.22 33.31 -36.34
N HIS A 797 9.35 32.62 -36.45
CA HIS A 797 10.60 33.04 -35.85
C HIS A 797 11.17 34.21 -36.65
N PRO A 798 11.23 35.44 -36.11
CA PRO A 798 12.13 36.44 -36.60
C PRO A 798 13.49 36.15 -35.97
N SER A 799 14.51 35.92 -36.78
CA SER A 799 15.90 35.95 -36.30
C SER A 799 16.28 37.39 -35.97
N LEU A 800 15.94 37.88 -34.77
CA LEU A 800 16.60 38.94 -33.97
C LEU A 800 15.76 39.29 -32.70
N PRO A 801 16.37 39.68 -31.57
CA PRO A 801 15.71 39.74 -30.27
C PRO A 801 14.98 41.07 -30.01
N LEU A 802 13.65 41.10 -30.21
CA LEU A 802 12.80 42.26 -29.90
C LEU A 802 11.61 41.91 -29.00
N GLY A 803 11.80 41.98 -27.68
CA GLY A 803 10.71 42.09 -26.69
C GLY A 803 10.47 40.84 -25.82
N ASN A 804 11.28 40.70 -24.77
CA ASN A 804 11.36 39.54 -23.88
C ASN A 804 10.16 39.34 -22.89
N LYS A 805 8.91 39.70 -23.27
CA LYS A 805 7.74 39.62 -22.37
C LYS A 805 6.46 38.96 -22.93
N GLU A 806 6.18 39.04 -24.23
CA GLU A 806 4.98 38.37 -24.81
C GLU A 806 5.29 36.99 -25.43
N PHE A 807 6.52 36.76 -25.90
CA PHE A 807 6.88 35.52 -26.61
C PHE A 807 7.15 34.31 -25.70
N CYS A 808 7.48 34.50 -24.43
CA CYS A 808 7.83 33.39 -23.53
C CYS A 808 6.70 32.36 -23.38
N PHE A 809 5.43 32.79 -23.33
CA PHE A 809 4.29 31.89 -23.21
C PHE A 809 4.09 30.96 -24.43
N LEU A 810 4.43 31.44 -25.64
CA LEU A 810 4.32 30.64 -26.88
C LEU A 810 5.48 29.65 -27.03
N GLY A 811 6.68 29.97 -26.54
CA GLY A 811 7.84 29.08 -26.58
C GLY A 811 7.85 27.98 -25.51
N ILE A 812 7.22 28.22 -24.35
CA ILE A 812 7.19 27.27 -23.21
C ILE A 812 6.08 26.22 -23.38
N CYS A 813 4.96 26.54 -24.04
CA CYS A 813 3.85 25.60 -24.25
C CYS A 813 4.26 24.31 -25.00
N PRO A 814 4.99 24.35 -26.13
CA PRO A 814 5.34 23.14 -26.90
C PRO A 814 6.20 22.10 -26.16
N PRO A 815 7.33 22.43 -25.49
CA PRO A 815 8.11 21.43 -24.76
C PRO A 815 7.32 20.86 -23.58
N HIS A 816 6.55 21.68 -22.86
CA HIS A 816 5.64 21.20 -21.81
C HIS A 816 4.59 20.25 -22.38
N LEU A 817 4.07 20.50 -23.59
CA LEU A 817 3.07 19.64 -24.23
C LEU A 817 3.66 18.28 -24.63
N SER A 818 4.89 18.26 -25.18
CA SER A 818 5.60 17.03 -25.52
C SER A 818 5.90 16.19 -24.28
N GLN A 819 6.40 16.80 -23.21
CA GLN A 819 6.68 16.12 -21.94
C GLN A 819 5.40 15.63 -21.26
N SER A 820 4.32 16.44 -21.24
CA SER A 820 3.02 16.02 -20.71
C SER A 820 2.44 14.85 -21.50
N ASN A 821 2.51 14.85 -22.84
CA ASN A 821 1.99 13.74 -23.65
C ASN A 821 2.80 12.45 -23.46
N CYS A 822 4.12 12.54 -23.30
CA CYS A 822 4.93 11.37 -22.93
C CYS A 822 4.58 10.84 -21.53
N PHE A 823 4.35 11.72 -20.56
CA PHE A 823 3.95 11.32 -19.20
C PHE A 823 2.52 10.73 -19.16
N LEU A 824 1.58 11.32 -19.91
CA LEU A 824 0.23 10.83 -20.13
C LEU A 824 0.20 9.46 -20.81
N PHE A 825 1.17 9.12 -21.66
CA PHE A 825 1.24 7.79 -22.25
C PHE A 825 1.42 6.68 -21.20
N PHE A 826 2.15 6.96 -20.11
CA PHE A 826 2.36 6.01 -19.01
C PHE A 826 1.29 6.12 -17.90
N TYR A 827 0.69 7.29 -17.69
CA TYR A 827 -0.25 7.56 -16.57
C TYR A 827 -1.63 8.05 -17.03
N PHE A 828 -2.08 7.58 -18.20
CA PHE A 828 -3.20 8.13 -18.97
C PHE A 828 -4.45 8.42 -18.13
N SER A 829 -5.07 7.42 -17.50
CA SER A 829 -6.32 7.61 -16.76
C SER A 829 -6.19 8.37 -15.43
N PHE A 830 -4.99 8.46 -14.84
CA PHE A 830 -4.80 9.17 -13.57
C PHE A 830 -4.71 10.68 -13.81
N VAL A 831 -3.86 11.10 -14.76
CA VAL A 831 -3.59 12.52 -15.02
C VAL A 831 -4.80 13.22 -15.64
N THR A 832 -5.55 12.55 -16.53
CA THR A 832 -6.75 13.14 -17.16
C THR A 832 -7.84 13.42 -16.14
N SER A 833 -8.27 12.40 -15.39
CA SER A 833 -9.32 12.54 -14.37
C SER A 833 -8.89 13.48 -13.24
N PHE A 834 -7.63 13.43 -12.77
CA PHE A 834 -7.15 14.31 -11.71
C PHE A 834 -7.07 15.79 -12.15
N CYS A 835 -6.46 16.08 -13.30
CA CYS A 835 -6.40 17.46 -13.81
C CYS A 835 -7.78 18.02 -14.14
N SER A 836 -8.68 17.20 -14.70
CA SER A 836 -10.06 17.58 -14.98
C SER A 836 -10.85 17.83 -13.69
N PHE A 837 -10.71 16.98 -12.67
CA PHE A 837 -11.33 17.18 -11.37
C PHE A 837 -10.82 18.43 -10.65
N SER A 838 -9.49 18.62 -10.54
CA SER A 838 -8.90 19.79 -9.88
C SER A 838 -9.41 21.09 -10.50
N ARG A 839 -9.43 21.17 -11.84
CA ARG A 839 -9.97 22.32 -12.58
C ARG A 839 -11.49 22.45 -12.49
N SER A 840 -12.23 21.36 -12.33
CA SER A 840 -13.67 21.41 -12.04
C SER A 840 -13.93 21.97 -10.64
N CYS A 841 -13.16 21.54 -9.64
CA CYS A 841 -13.19 22.10 -8.28
C CYS A 841 -12.85 23.59 -8.29
N GLU A 842 -11.78 24.01 -8.97
CA GLU A 842 -11.43 25.44 -9.13
C GLU A 842 -12.57 26.23 -9.79
N LYS A 843 -13.19 25.72 -10.86
CA LYS A 843 -14.31 26.38 -11.56
C LYS A 843 -15.59 26.46 -10.74
N LYS A 844 -15.88 25.46 -9.89
CA LYS A 844 -17.03 25.47 -8.96
C LYS A 844 -16.73 26.29 -7.69
N SER A 845 -15.46 26.42 -7.32
CA SER A 845 -14.96 27.18 -6.16
C SER A 845 -14.73 28.66 -6.47
N LEU A 846 -15.79 29.36 -6.88
CA LEU A 846 -15.82 30.81 -6.76
C LEU A 846 -15.96 31.17 -5.27
N CYS A 847 -14.84 31.63 -4.69
CA CYS A 847 -14.62 32.12 -3.33
C CYS A 847 -14.40 31.12 -2.16
N SER A 848 -13.18 31.22 -1.61
CA SER A 848 -12.77 31.04 -0.20
C SER A 848 -12.13 29.72 0.29
N SER A 849 -11.08 29.91 1.08
CA SER A 849 -10.43 28.99 2.05
C SER A 849 -9.72 27.71 1.58
N VAL A 850 -10.20 26.95 0.58
CA VAL A 850 -9.63 25.62 0.29
C VAL A 850 -8.27 25.67 -0.42
N LEU A 851 -8.02 26.71 -1.23
CA LEU A 851 -6.81 26.85 -2.06
C LEU A 851 -5.50 26.94 -1.26
N LEU A 852 -5.51 27.48 -0.03
CA LEU A 852 -4.30 27.72 0.77
C LEU A 852 -3.59 26.44 1.26
N ARG A 853 -4.25 25.28 1.22
CA ARG A 853 -3.62 23.98 1.56
C ARG A 853 -3.26 23.12 0.33
N TRP A 854 -3.74 23.48 -0.85
CA TRP A 854 -3.48 22.73 -2.09
C TRP A 854 -2.41 23.36 -3.00
N ALA A 855 -2.24 24.69 -2.95
CA ALA A 855 -1.18 25.39 -3.70
C ALA A 855 0.24 24.90 -3.36
N SER A 856 0.47 24.45 -2.12
CA SER A 856 1.75 23.88 -1.67
C SER A 856 2.10 22.54 -2.35
N PHE A 857 1.10 21.77 -2.83
CA PHE A 857 1.33 20.46 -3.44
C PHE A 857 1.72 20.59 -4.93
N VAL A 858 1.06 21.49 -5.67
CA VAL A 858 1.37 21.75 -7.08
C VAL A 858 2.74 22.40 -7.25
N SER A 859 3.13 23.28 -6.30
CA SER A 859 4.46 23.93 -6.31
C SER A 859 5.61 22.93 -6.17
N PHE A 860 5.38 21.78 -5.51
CA PHE A 860 6.40 20.76 -5.29
C PHE A 860 6.57 19.79 -6.48
N THR A 861 5.55 19.65 -7.33
CA THR A 861 5.54 18.67 -8.44
C THR A 861 5.95 19.24 -9.80
N PHE A 862 5.96 20.57 -9.97
CA PHE A 862 6.22 21.23 -11.26
C PHE A 862 7.23 22.40 -11.21
N SER A 863 8.12 22.43 -10.21
CA SER A 863 9.22 23.41 -10.18
C SER A 863 10.42 22.91 -10.98
N PRO A 864 10.90 23.61 -12.04
CA PRO A 864 12.21 23.36 -12.61
C PRO A 864 13.32 23.80 -11.63
N PRO A 865 14.55 23.28 -11.74
CA PRO A 865 15.66 23.71 -10.89
C PRO A 865 15.96 25.20 -11.14
N LEU A 866 15.74 26.03 -10.12
CA LEU A 866 16.10 27.44 -10.14
C LEU A 866 17.63 27.57 -10.12
N THR A 867 18.22 27.85 -11.29
CA THR A 867 19.61 28.30 -11.39
C THR A 867 19.77 29.59 -10.59
N GLY A 868 20.67 29.58 -9.59
CA GLY A 868 20.84 30.70 -8.67
C GLY A 868 21.22 32.01 -9.37
N GLY A 869 20.35 33.02 -9.21
CA GLY A 869 20.62 34.40 -9.58
C GLY A 869 20.52 35.28 -8.34
N THR A 870 21.65 35.61 -7.72
CA THR A 870 21.72 36.51 -6.57
C THR A 870 21.47 37.97 -6.97
N THR A 871 20.43 38.58 -6.41
CA THR A 871 20.36 40.04 -6.20
C THR A 871 19.79 40.31 -4.82
N ARG A 872 20.37 41.30 -4.13
CA ARG A 872 20.04 41.72 -2.75
C ARG A 872 18.59 42.20 -2.60
#